data_AF-A0A1H2ANZ4-F1
#
_entry.id   AF-A0A1H2ANZ4-F1
#
_cell.length_a   1.000
_cell.length_b   1.000
_cell.length_c   1.000
_cell.angle_alpha   90.00
_cell.angle_beta   90.00
_cell.angle_gamma   90.00
#
_symmetry.space_group_name_H-M   'P 1'
#
loop_
_entity.id
_entity.type
_entity.pdbx_description
1 polymer ?
#
loop_
_entity_poly.entity_id
_entity_poly.type
_entity_poly.pdbx_seq_one_letter_code
_entity_poly.pdbx_strand_id
1 'polypeptide(L)'
;MSSEDKHLLSTVEQIEATVGSPAAAVMLKQIGALDEGCRMVLARSPIAAFGYRDATGTSTTTFVGGRPGFARMLSPTRIAFAAPPGAQGPVSLFFLLPGVGEVLRINGTAPVNVEPGVDVDVTVNVEEAFVHCAQAVLRSSLWQPPAPAVATPEVTGDGPLGRSGVAAFLAAAPFLALSTWGGTGSDTSPRGDQGAVAWILDDRTLLIADRKGNKRADALHNLMQDDRLSLAALVPGRGGVLHLNGRGVITADPELLATLALRGMPPHAALLVDVEHAEVTESEVVAGSRMWSPGAHVVPGETPDLMVLAGEHLAANAGRGGRLLRALWAIPGIERLLRRVMAKAYRSGLRKEGYAQDGGLREVRVAEIRRETPSAVTLVLTDAAGGSFDFRAGQFFTLVADLDGQPVRRAYSASSAPGSSQLEVTVKRIEGGRFSTHVHQSLRTGDRLAVRGPAGTFHLASTAEIVLVAAGSGVTPMMSMIRTRLAGGVPGRIALLYSSRSEEEIIFAAELGRLTAEHPGRLSVTHVLTGQSGRLTAAEPAHAGGRLDGAGIRHWIVGVAPAADAHYYVCGPEALMDAVQDVLTGLGVDGSRVHSERYAAGVDAGGGSAETQELTVEQNGRSLGTTTVAPGHTLLDAGLAAGLPMPYSCMAGGCGECRVRLIGGTVTRTESDGSVLACVSCPLSAVKLDIGR
;
A
#
# COMPACT_ATOMS: atom_id res chain seq x y z
N MET A 1 38.24 -10.54 -29.03
CA MET A 1 37.06 -10.56 -28.15
C MET A 1 37.60 -10.57 -26.74
N SER A 2 37.46 -9.44 -26.03
CA SER A 2 37.79 -9.37 -24.60
C SER A 2 36.88 -10.32 -23.81
N SER A 3 37.16 -10.58 -22.53
CA SER A 3 36.23 -11.36 -21.70
C SER A 3 34.86 -10.66 -21.53
N GLU A 4 34.80 -9.34 -21.70
CA GLU A 4 33.59 -8.52 -21.60
C GLU A 4 32.62 -8.72 -22.79
N ASP A 5 33.15 -8.92 -24.02
CA ASP A 5 32.32 -9.11 -25.22
C ASP A 5 31.49 -10.41 -25.21
N LYS A 6 31.83 -11.38 -24.35
CA LYS A 6 31.21 -12.72 -24.37
C LYS A 6 29.79 -12.74 -23.80
N HIS A 7 29.40 -11.73 -23.03
CA HIS A 7 28.12 -11.70 -22.34
C HIS A 7 27.12 -10.70 -22.93
N LEU A 8 27.49 -9.99 -24.00
CA LEU A 8 26.61 -9.11 -24.75
C LEU A 8 25.71 -9.91 -25.71
N LEU A 9 24.42 -9.59 -25.72
CA LEU A 9 23.47 -10.12 -26.71
C LEU A 9 23.50 -9.21 -27.94
N SER A 10 23.90 -9.80 -29.06
CA SER A 10 24.19 -9.09 -30.32
C SER A 10 23.29 -9.51 -31.49
N THR A 11 22.44 -10.52 -31.29
CA THR A 11 21.47 -10.98 -32.31
C THR A 11 20.08 -11.18 -31.72
N VAL A 12 19.06 -11.15 -32.59
CA VAL A 12 17.66 -11.40 -32.22
C VAL A 12 17.50 -12.80 -31.63
N GLU A 13 18.17 -13.81 -32.19
CA GLU A 13 18.10 -15.19 -31.71
C GLU A 13 18.65 -15.32 -30.27
N GLN A 14 19.70 -14.56 -29.93
CA GLN A 14 20.24 -14.53 -28.57
C GLN A 14 19.26 -13.87 -27.58
N ILE A 15 18.59 -12.80 -27.99
CA ILE A 15 17.54 -12.15 -27.19
C ILE A 15 16.38 -13.12 -26.97
N GLU A 16 15.87 -13.75 -28.02
CA GLU A 16 14.76 -14.69 -27.92
C GLU A 16 15.11 -15.94 -27.11
N ALA A 17 16.35 -16.42 -27.18
CA ALA A 17 16.82 -17.52 -26.33
C ALA A 17 16.86 -17.14 -24.85
N THR A 18 17.11 -15.86 -24.54
CA THR A 18 17.26 -15.35 -23.16
C THR A 18 15.92 -14.94 -22.55
N VAL A 19 15.14 -14.13 -23.27
CA VAL A 19 13.87 -13.54 -22.82
C VAL A 19 12.68 -14.46 -23.14
N GLY A 20 12.81 -15.28 -24.17
CA GLY A 20 11.73 -16.06 -24.77
C GLY A 20 10.87 -15.25 -25.76
N SER A 21 10.01 -15.94 -26.49
CA SER A 21 9.05 -15.31 -27.42
C SER A 21 7.68 -15.10 -26.77
N PRO A 22 6.92 -14.07 -27.17
CA PRO A 22 5.57 -13.82 -26.66
C PRO A 22 4.61 -14.92 -27.12
N ALA A 23 3.66 -15.29 -26.27
CA ALA A 23 2.60 -16.22 -26.68
C ALA A 23 1.74 -15.58 -27.78
N ALA A 24 1.26 -16.36 -28.75
CA ALA A 24 0.45 -15.84 -29.87
C ALA A 24 -0.76 -15.00 -29.41
N ALA A 25 -1.39 -15.38 -28.29
CA ALA A 25 -2.49 -14.64 -27.67
C ALA A 25 -2.12 -13.21 -27.22
N VAL A 26 -0.84 -12.93 -26.90
CA VAL A 26 -0.36 -11.59 -26.57
C VAL A 26 -0.39 -10.70 -27.81
N MET A 27 0.05 -11.23 -28.95
CA MET A 27 0.05 -10.49 -30.23
C MET A 27 -1.36 -10.26 -30.77
N LEU A 28 -2.29 -11.20 -30.53
CA LEU A 28 -3.69 -11.07 -30.95
C LEU A 28 -4.46 -9.92 -30.27
N LYS A 29 -3.89 -9.25 -29.26
CA LYS A 29 -4.52 -8.07 -28.62
C LYS A 29 -4.27 -6.77 -29.39
N GLN A 30 -3.40 -6.81 -30.39
CA GLN A 30 -3.03 -5.63 -31.17
C GLN A 30 -4.13 -5.28 -32.18
N ILE A 31 -4.45 -3.99 -32.27
CA ILE A 31 -5.41 -3.44 -33.23
C ILE A 31 -4.72 -2.34 -34.05
N GLY A 32 -5.11 -2.18 -35.31
CA GLY A 32 -4.62 -1.08 -36.17
C GLY A 32 -5.53 0.16 -36.17
N ALA A 33 -6.67 0.10 -35.48
CA ALA A 33 -7.63 1.19 -35.38
C ALA A 33 -8.23 1.22 -33.97
N LEU A 34 -8.22 2.40 -33.34
CA LEU A 34 -8.78 2.67 -32.02
C LEU A 34 -10.30 2.51 -32.02
N ASP A 35 -10.80 1.75 -31.05
CA ASP A 35 -12.22 1.56 -30.83
C ASP A 35 -12.77 2.48 -29.74
N GLU A 36 -14.04 2.28 -29.41
CA GLU A 36 -14.76 3.03 -28.37
C GLU A 36 -14.10 2.89 -26.99
N GLY A 37 -13.61 1.69 -26.66
CA GLY A 37 -12.90 1.47 -25.39
C GLY A 37 -11.59 2.27 -25.32
N CYS A 38 -10.82 2.30 -26.42
CA CYS A 38 -9.63 3.14 -26.52
C CYS A 38 -9.98 4.63 -26.38
N ARG A 39 -11.07 5.08 -27.01
CA ARG A 39 -11.55 6.48 -26.88
C ARG A 39 -11.85 6.86 -25.43
N MET A 40 -12.50 5.97 -24.68
CA MET A 40 -12.79 6.20 -23.26
C MET A 40 -11.52 6.28 -22.41
N VAL A 41 -10.52 5.44 -22.71
CA VAL A 41 -9.21 5.48 -22.04
C VAL A 41 -8.50 6.80 -22.32
N LEU A 42 -8.44 7.25 -23.58
CA LEU A 42 -7.84 8.53 -23.96
C LEU A 42 -8.53 9.71 -23.26
N ALA A 43 -9.87 9.69 -23.19
CA ALA A 43 -10.67 10.73 -22.55
C ALA A 43 -10.41 10.88 -21.04
N ARG A 44 -9.92 9.83 -20.37
CA ARG A 44 -9.66 9.84 -18.91
C ARG A 44 -8.19 9.79 -18.53
N SER A 45 -7.31 9.46 -19.46
CA SER A 45 -5.86 9.49 -19.23
C SER A 45 -5.40 10.95 -19.08
N PRO A 46 -4.83 11.35 -17.93
CA PRO A 46 -4.32 12.70 -17.76
C PRO A 46 -2.93 12.88 -18.35
N ILE A 47 -2.19 11.80 -18.61
CA ILE A 47 -0.78 11.83 -18.97
C ILE A 47 -0.40 10.62 -19.83
N ALA A 48 0.54 10.82 -20.74
CA ALA A 48 1.18 9.73 -21.48
C ALA A 48 2.69 9.96 -21.57
N ALA A 49 3.46 8.88 -21.58
CA ALA A 49 4.82 8.93 -22.06
C ALA A 49 4.81 9.03 -23.59
N PHE A 50 5.71 9.82 -24.15
CA PHE A 50 5.82 10.08 -25.58
C PHE A 50 7.28 10.01 -26.01
N GLY A 51 7.59 9.02 -26.86
CA GLY A 51 8.88 8.86 -27.51
C GLY A 51 8.82 9.33 -28.96
N TYR A 52 9.74 10.20 -29.35
CA TYR A 52 9.88 10.69 -30.71
C TYR A 52 11.33 11.01 -31.06
N ARG A 53 11.60 11.18 -32.36
CA ARG A 53 12.83 11.81 -32.84
C ARG A 53 12.52 13.16 -33.45
N ASP A 54 13.38 14.13 -33.18
CA ASP A 54 13.25 15.46 -33.76
C ASP A 54 13.83 15.53 -35.19
N ALA A 55 13.79 16.73 -35.79
CA ALA A 55 14.35 16.97 -37.12
C ALA A 55 15.86 16.72 -37.24
N THR A 56 16.59 16.76 -36.12
CA THR A 56 18.03 16.47 -36.05
C THR A 56 18.32 14.99 -35.86
N GLY A 57 17.29 14.17 -35.64
CA GLY A 57 17.41 12.75 -35.31
C GLY A 57 17.74 12.48 -33.84
N THR A 58 17.63 13.50 -32.97
CA THR A 58 17.81 13.36 -31.53
C THR A 58 16.64 12.58 -30.95
N SER A 59 16.94 11.55 -30.16
CA SER A 59 15.92 10.71 -29.52
C SER A 59 15.46 11.36 -28.22
N THR A 60 14.14 11.53 -28.08
CA THR A 60 13.53 12.19 -26.93
C THR A 60 12.39 11.36 -26.38
N THR A 61 12.41 11.15 -25.07
CA THR A 61 11.27 10.63 -24.31
C THR A 61 10.85 11.70 -23.31
N THR A 62 9.54 11.98 -23.26
CA THR A 62 8.97 12.92 -22.31
C THR A 62 7.58 12.48 -21.86
N PHE A 63 6.95 13.23 -20.97
CA PHE A 63 5.54 13.08 -20.63
C PHE A 63 4.72 14.25 -21.19
N VAL A 64 3.59 13.93 -21.80
CA VAL A 64 2.65 14.89 -22.41
C VAL A 64 1.28 14.82 -21.73
N GLY A 65 0.53 15.93 -21.79
CA GLY A 65 -0.80 16.05 -21.23
C GLY A 65 -0.88 16.98 -20.03
N GLY A 66 -1.25 16.44 -18.87
CA GLY A 66 -1.43 17.16 -17.62
C GLY A 66 -2.88 17.36 -17.20
N ARG A 67 -3.84 16.83 -17.97
CA ARG A 67 -5.26 16.82 -17.59
C ARG A 67 -6.00 15.69 -18.32
N PRO A 68 -7.03 15.08 -17.70
CA PRO A 68 -7.82 14.05 -18.37
C PRO A 68 -8.32 14.52 -19.74
N GLY A 69 -8.18 13.66 -20.76
CA GLY A 69 -8.67 13.93 -22.10
C GLY A 69 -7.79 14.87 -22.93
N PHE A 70 -6.51 15.02 -22.57
CA PHE A 70 -5.57 15.83 -23.34
C PHE A 70 -5.36 15.31 -24.78
N ALA A 71 -5.48 14.00 -25.00
CA ALA A 71 -5.37 13.38 -26.31
C ALA A 71 -6.75 13.19 -26.96
N ARG A 72 -6.94 13.83 -28.11
CA ARG A 72 -8.18 13.79 -28.88
C ARG A 72 -8.07 12.75 -29.98
N MET A 73 -9.04 11.84 -30.04
CA MET A 73 -9.19 10.92 -31.18
C MET A 73 -9.89 11.65 -32.33
N LEU A 74 -9.16 11.95 -33.40
CA LEU A 74 -9.69 12.61 -34.61
C LEU A 74 -10.39 11.62 -35.54
N SER A 75 -9.85 10.40 -35.61
CA SER A 75 -10.45 9.24 -36.27
C SER A 75 -9.95 7.96 -35.58
N PRO A 76 -10.50 6.77 -35.88
CA PRO A 76 -9.96 5.51 -35.37
C PRO A 76 -8.46 5.31 -35.63
N THR A 77 -7.90 5.96 -36.65
CA THR A 77 -6.48 5.84 -37.02
C THR A 77 -5.68 7.11 -36.78
N ARG A 78 -6.22 8.10 -36.05
CA ARG A 78 -5.55 9.38 -35.85
C ARG A 78 -5.88 10.01 -34.51
N ILE A 79 -4.85 10.40 -33.77
CA ILE A 79 -4.96 11.17 -32.51
C ILE A 79 -4.20 12.49 -32.61
N ALA A 80 -4.58 13.47 -31.80
CA ALA A 80 -3.90 14.76 -31.69
C ALA A 80 -3.79 15.20 -30.23
N PHE A 81 -2.66 15.80 -29.86
CA PHE A 81 -2.39 16.35 -28.53
C PHE A 81 -1.28 17.41 -28.57
N ALA A 82 -1.26 18.31 -27.59
CA ALA A 82 -0.17 19.26 -27.42
C ALA A 82 1.12 18.53 -26.98
N ALA A 83 2.21 18.78 -27.69
CA ALA A 83 3.54 18.26 -27.36
C ALA A 83 4.62 19.25 -27.80
N PRO A 84 5.88 19.11 -27.32
CA PRO A 84 6.98 19.93 -27.81
C PRO A 84 7.10 19.85 -29.34
N PRO A 85 7.44 20.96 -30.02
CA PRO A 85 7.56 20.99 -31.47
C PRO A 85 8.72 20.10 -31.94
N GLY A 86 8.62 19.63 -33.18
CA GLY A 86 9.70 18.90 -33.86
C GLY A 86 9.53 17.38 -33.88
N ALA A 87 8.54 16.81 -33.21
CA ALA A 87 8.24 15.38 -33.30
C ALA A 87 7.83 14.97 -34.72
N GLN A 88 8.57 14.03 -35.32
CA GLN A 88 8.30 13.53 -36.67
C GLN A 88 8.76 12.08 -36.85
N GLY A 89 8.23 11.41 -37.88
CA GLY A 89 8.57 10.03 -38.19
C GLY A 89 7.95 9.05 -37.19
N PRO A 90 8.59 7.89 -36.93
CA PRO A 90 8.09 6.90 -35.98
C PRO A 90 8.03 7.44 -34.55
N VAL A 91 6.85 7.34 -33.94
CA VAL A 91 6.57 7.77 -32.57
C VAL A 91 5.81 6.69 -31.80
N SER A 92 5.91 6.74 -30.48
CA SER A 92 5.28 5.75 -29.61
C SER A 92 4.84 6.36 -28.29
N LEU A 93 3.74 5.85 -27.76
CA LEU A 93 3.09 6.33 -26.55
C LEU A 93 2.66 5.19 -25.64
N PHE A 94 2.63 5.47 -24.34
CA PHE A 94 1.75 4.75 -23.43
C PHE A 94 1.00 5.71 -22.53
N PHE A 95 -0.29 5.45 -22.34
CA PHE A 95 -1.20 6.25 -21.55
C PHE A 95 -1.32 5.67 -20.16
N LEU A 96 -1.15 6.51 -19.15
CA LEU A 96 -1.30 6.16 -17.74
C LEU A 96 -2.70 6.57 -17.26
N LEU A 97 -3.41 5.62 -16.65
CA LEU A 97 -4.64 5.86 -15.91
C LEU A 97 -4.34 5.75 -14.41
N PRO A 98 -4.46 6.85 -13.63
CA PRO A 98 -4.16 6.82 -12.21
C PRO A 98 -4.95 5.74 -11.45
N GLY A 99 -4.26 4.94 -10.65
CA GLY A 99 -4.83 3.80 -9.93
C GLY A 99 -5.01 2.52 -10.76
N VAL A 100 -4.71 2.53 -12.06
CA VAL A 100 -4.80 1.36 -12.95
C VAL A 100 -3.41 0.80 -13.23
N GLY A 101 -3.24 -0.52 -13.16
CA GLY A 101 -1.94 -1.16 -13.37
C GLY A 101 -1.54 -1.27 -14.84
N GLU A 102 -2.49 -1.62 -15.69
CA GLU A 102 -2.31 -1.73 -17.14
C GLU A 102 -2.19 -0.36 -17.82
N VAL A 103 -1.58 -0.33 -19.00
CA VAL A 103 -1.45 0.89 -19.81
C VAL A 103 -1.92 0.64 -21.24
N LEU A 104 -2.51 1.64 -21.88
CA LEU A 104 -2.79 1.60 -23.32
C LEU A 104 -1.57 2.11 -24.08
N ARG A 105 -1.02 1.30 -24.98
CA ARG A 105 0.10 1.69 -25.86
C ARG A 105 -0.42 2.01 -27.25
N ILE A 106 0.18 3.02 -27.87
CA ILE A 106 -0.10 3.45 -29.24
C ILE A 106 1.23 3.72 -29.93
N ASN A 107 1.54 2.98 -30.99
CA ASN A 107 2.68 3.27 -31.87
C ASN A 107 2.16 3.72 -33.23
N GLY A 108 2.92 4.59 -33.89
CA GLY A 108 2.52 5.14 -35.16
C GLY A 108 3.53 6.13 -35.72
N THR A 109 3.04 7.00 -36.60
CA THR A 109 3.87 7.98 -37.29
C THR A 109 3.33 9.40 -37.15
N ALA A 110 4.21 10.33 -36.77
CA ALA A 110 3.95 11.75 -36.80
C ALA A 110 4.39 12.33 -38.16
N PRO A 111 3.51 13.05 -38.88
CA PRO A 111 3.89 13.69 -40.13
C PRO A 111 4.90 14.82 -39.87
N VAL A 112 5.76 15.10 -40.84
CA VAL A 112 6.62 16.30 -40.81
C VAL A 112 5.70 17.52 -40.86
N ASN A 113 5.77 18.40 -39.86
CA ASN A 113 4.90 19.58 -39.80
C ASN A 113 5.03 20.43 -41.07
N VAL A 114 3.95 20.54 -41.83
CA VAL A 114 3.75 21.53 -42.89
C VAL A 114 2.39 22.16 -42.68
N GLU A 115 2.30 23.16 -41.81
CA GLU A 115 1.37 24.29 -41.98
C GLU A 115 1.74 25.42 -41.00
N PRO A 116 2.29 26.56 -41.48
CA PRO A 116 2.53 27.73 -40.64
C PRO A 116 1.21 28.44 -40.31
N GLY A 117 0.99 28.80 -39.04
CA GLY A 117 -0.05 29.75 -38.63
C GLY A 117 -1.20 29.21 -37.79
N VAL A 118 -1.15 27.96 -37.34
CA VAL A 118 -2.05 27.39 -36.33
C VAL A 118 -1.18 26.91 -35.16
N ASP A 119 -1.57 27.18 -33.91
CA ASP A 119 -0.96 26.53 -32.73
C ASP A 119 -1.31 25.03 -32.79
N VAL A 120 -0.50 24.20 -33.47
CA VAL A 120 -0.92 22.83 -33.80
C VAL A 120 -0.43 21.80 -32.79
N ASP A 121 -1.39 21.10 -32.19
CA ASP A 121 -1.23 19.77 -31.61
C ASP A 121 -0.39 18.85 -32.52
N VAL A 122 0.51 18.05 -31.95
CA VAL A 122 1.14 16.93 -32.68
C VAL A 122 0.05 15.93 -33.06
N THR A 123 0.00 15.57 -34.34
CA THR A 123 -0.91 14.55 -34.86
C THR A 123 -0.15 13.24 -35.05
N VAL A 124 -0.73 12.12 -34.61
CA VAL A 124 -0.16 10.78 -34.78
C VAL A 124 -1.11 9.94 -35.61
N ASN A 125 -0.62 9.39 -36.72
CA ASN A 125 -1.30 8.33 -37.46
C ASN A 125 -1.04 7.02 -36.73
N VAL A 126 -2.09 6.38 -36.22
CA VAL A 126 -2.02 5.15 -35.44
C VAL A 126 -1.76 3.97 -36.38
N GLU A 127 -0.72 3.20 -36.07
CA GLU A 127 -0.37 1.97 -36.79
C GLU A 127 -0.69 0.74 -35.95
N GLU A 128 -0.47 0.84 -34.64
CA GLU A 128 -0.90 -0.18 -33.69
C GLU A 128 -1.31 0.43 -32.35
N ALA A 129 -2.26 -0.23 -31.69
CA ALA A 129 -2.60 0.01 -30.30
C ALA A 129 -2.83 -1.32 -29.58
N PHE A 130 -2.49 -1.38 -28.30
CA PHE A 130 -2.72 -2.56 -27.45
C PHE A 130 -2.61 -2.23 -25.97
N VAL A 131 -3.30 -3.01 -25.14
CA VAL A 131 -3.15 -2.95 -23.69
C VAL A 131 -1.90 -3.73 -23.27
N HIS A 132 -0.99 -3.04 -22.59
CA HIS A 132 0.21 -3.63 -22.02
C HIS A 132 -0.02 -4.06 -20.56
N CYS A 133 0.66 -5.14 -20.15
CA CYS A 133 0.48 -5.74 -18.84
C CYS A 133 0.90 -4.82 -17.68
N ALA A 134 0.30 -5.06 -16.50
CA ALA A 134 0.46 -4.22 -15.32
C ALA A 134 1.79 -4.34 -14.57
N GLN A 135 2.70 -5.25 -14.98
CA GLN A 135 3.87 -5.59 -14.16
C GLN A 135 4.78 -4.41 -13.87
N ALA A 136 5.06 -3.53 -14.84
CA ALA A 136 5.94 -2.37 -14.61
C ALA A 136 5.36 -1.43 -13.54
N VAL A 137 4.07 -1.10 -13.63
CA VAL A 137 3.36 -0.23 -12.68
C VAL A 137 3.22 -0.89 -11.30
N LEU A 138 2.99 -2.21 -11.25
CA LEU A 138 2.90 -2.95 -10.00
C LEU A 138 4.25 -3.08 -9.29
N ARG A 139 5.34 -3.32 -10.04
CA ARG A 139 6.71 -3.39 -9.48
C ARG A 139 7.12 -2.05 -8.88
N SER A 140 6.84 -0.96 -9.59
CA SER A 140 7.22 0.38 -9.17
C SER A 140 6.38 0.94 -8.03
N SER A 141 5.26 0.28 -7.70
CA SER A 141 4.25 0.84 -6.79
C SER A 141 3.87 2.28 -7.19
N LEU A 142 3.74 2.55 -8.50
CA LEU A 142 3.63 3.91 -9.05
C LEU A 142 2.56 4.76 -8.37
N TRP A 143 1.45 4.14 -7.94
CA TRP A 143 0.29 4.78 -7.33
C TRP A 143 0.33 4.84 -5.80
N GLN A 144 1.36 4.26 -5.18
CA GLN A 144 1.56 4.30 -3.74
C GLN A 144 2.35 5.56 -3.35
N PRO A 145 2.29 5.97 -2.07
CA PRO A 145 3.17 7.01 -1.56
C PRO A 145 4.64 6.67 -1.83
N PRO A 146 5.51 7.68 -2.04
CA PRO A 146 6.93 7.46 -2.28
C PRO A 146 7.57 6.57 -1.21
N ALA A 147 8.39 5.62 -1.65
CA ALA A 147 9.21 4.81 -0.76
C ALA A 147 10.23 5.71 -0.01
N PRO A 148 10.73 5.28 1.16
CA PRO A 148 11.78 6.00 1.87
C PRO A 148 12.98 6.31 0.97
N ALA A 149 13.59 7.48 1.15
CA ALA A 149 14.75 7.89 0.38
C ALA A 149 15.87 6.84 0.51
N VAL A 150 16.36 6.35 -0.63
CA VAL A 150 17.56 5.50 -0.71
C VAL A 150 18.78 6.42 -0.65
N ALA A 151 19.89 5.94 -0.10
CA ALA A 151 21.16 6.66 -0.13
C ALA A 151 21.49 7.02 -1.59
N THR A 152 21.81 8.30 -1.82
CA THR A 152 22.24 8.75 -3.15
C THR A 152 23.64 8.18 -3.39
N PRO A 153 23.86 7.43 -4.49
CA PRO A 153 25.20 6.96 -4.82
C PRO A 153 26.12 8.15 -5.08
N GLU A 154 27.33 8.11 -4.55
CA GLU A 154 28.38 9.06 -4.93
C GLU A 154 28.81 8.76 -6.37
N VAL A 155 28.73 9.77 -7.23
CA VAL A 155 29.17 9.68 -8.62
C VAL A 155 30.49 10.43 -8.73
N THR A 156 31.57 9.69 -9.00
CA THR A 156 32.91 10.26 -9.19
C THR A 156 33.18 10.46 -10.68
N GLY A 157 33.42 11.70 -11.10
CA GLY A 157 33.72 12.06 -12.49
C GLY A 157 32.88 13.25 -12.98
N ASP A 158 33.14 13.68 -14.22
CA ASP A 158 32.51 14.86 -14.84
C ASP A 158 31.46 14.48 -15.90
N GLY A 159 31.07 13.20 -15.95
CA GLY A 159 30.04 12.67 -16.84
C GLY A 159 28.61 13.19 -16.55
N PRO A 160 27.66 12.93 -17.47
CA PRO A 160 26.30 13.45 -17.38
C PRO A 160 25.53 12.97 -16.15
N LEU A 161 25.91 11.83 -15.55
CA LEU A 161 25.27 11.31 -14.33
C LEU A 161 25.70 12.05 -13.06
N GLY A 162 26.84 12.75 -13.09
CA GLY A 162 27.31 13.61 -12.00
C GLY A 162 26.64 14.99 -11.96
N ARG A 163 25.81 15.34 -12.96
CA ARG A 163 25.09 16.62 -12.99
C ARG A 163 24.15 16.76 -11.80
N SER A 164 23.99 18.00 -11.34
CA SER A 164 23.18 18.34 -10.17
C SER A 164 21.79 17.70 -10.21
N GLY A 165 21.48 16.89 -9.20
CA GLY A 165 20.17 16.26 -9.00
C GLY A 165 19.94 14.96 -9.78
N VAL A 166 20.74 14.62 -10.80
CA VAL A 166 20.52 13.42 -11.65
C VAL A 166 20.63 12.13 -10.83
N ALA A 167 21.74 11.93 -10.11
CA ALA A 167 21.96 10.73 -9.31
C ALA A 167 20.91 10.54 -8.21
N ALA A 168 20.55 11.63 -7.52
CA ALA A 168 19.52 11.62 -6.47
C ALA A 168 18.12 11.33 -7.04
N PHE A 169 17.83 11.77 -8.27
CA PHE A 169 16.57 11.48 -8.93
C PHE A 169 16.50 10.02 -9.38
N LEU A 170 17.56 9.49 -10.01
CA LEU A 170 17.68 8.09 -10.41
C LEU A 170 17.50 7.14 -9.22
N ALA A 171 18.20 7.41 -8.11
CA ALA A 171 18.11 6.61 -6.88
C ALA A 171 16.68 6.58 -6.29
N ALA A 172 15.87 7.60 -6.56
CA ALA A 172 14.51 7.71 -6.08
C ALA A 172 13.44 7.27 -7.09
N ALA A 173 13.80 7.03 -8.36
CA ALA A 173 12.85 6.79 -9.44
C ALA A 173 12.52 5.29 -9.58
N PRO A 174 11.32 4.84 -9.20
CA PRO A 174 10.91 3.45 -9.38
C PRO A 174 10.33 3.16 -10.76
N PHE A 175 10.12 4.17 -11.59
CA PHE A 175 9.43 4.03 -12.87
C PHE A 175 10.08 4.91 -13.94
N LEU A 176 10.21 4.37 -15.15
CA LEU A 176 10.61 5.13 -16.33
C LEU A 176 9.90 4.67 -17.60
N ALA A 177 9.83 5.56 -18.57
CA ALA A 177 9.52 5.26 -19.95
C ALA A 177 10.83 5.13 -20.73
N LEU A 178 11.02 4.05 -21.49
CA LEU A 178 12.18 3.81 -22.35
C LEU A 178 11.74 3.76 -23.81
N SER A 179 12.20 4.70 -24.63
CA SER A 179 11.93 4.76 -26.06
C SER A 179 13.10 4.26 -26.89
N THR A 180 12.79 3.45 -27.90
CA THR A 180 13.75 2.86 -28.84
C THR A 180 13.16 2.88 -30.26
N TRP A 181 14.02 2.80 -31.28
CA TRP A 181 13.63 2.83 -32.69
C TRP A 181 14.27 1.68 -33.45
N GLY A 182 13.53 1.13 -34.42
CA GLY A 182 14.02 0.09 -35.32
C GLY A 182 13.47 0.31 -36.72
N GLY A 183 13.82 -0.57 -37.66
CA GLY A 183 13.42 -0.50 -39.05
C GLY A 183 11.91 -0.60 -39.28
N THR A 184 11.14 -1.06 -38.29
CA THR A 184 9.68 -1.21 -38.36
C THR A 184 8.91 -0.13 -37.58
N GLY A 185 9.58 0.80 -36.88
CA GLY A 185 8.90 1.85 -36.12
C GLY A 185 9.63 2.26 -34.84
N SER A 186 8.85 2.60 -33.81
CA SER A 186 9.38 2.94 -32.48
C SER A 186 8.57 2.28 -31.38
N ASP A 187 9.18 2.11 -30.20
CA ASP A 187 8.53 1.53 -29.02
C ASP A 187 8.90 2.32 -27.75
N THR A 188 7.90 2.79 -27.00
CA THR A 188 8.08 3.49 -25.71
C THR A 188 7.57 2.63 -24.57
N SER A 189 8.47 1.91 -23.90
CA SER A 189 8.16 0.82 -22.97
C SER A 189 8.19 1.27 -21.51
N PRO A 190 7.16 0.93 -20.70
CA PRO A 190 7.21 1.20 -19.27
C PRO A 190 8.17 0.21 -18.59
N ARG A 191 9.11 0.74 -17.81
CA ARG A 191 9.98 -0.02 -16.90
C ARG A 191 9.66 0.39 -15.47
N GLY A 192 9.65 -0.58 -14.57
CA GLY A 192 9.38 -0.31 -13.18
C GLY A 192 9.97 -1.36 -12.25
N ASP A 193 10.41 -0.90 -11.09
CA ASP A 193 11.12 -1.70 -10.10
C ASP A 193 10.85 -1.22 -8.67
N GLN A 194 11.12 -2.07 -7.69
CA GLN A 194 11.03 -1.71 -6.28
C GLN A 194 12.30 -0.93 -5.89
N GLY A 195 12.16 0.38 -5.65
CA GLY A 195 13.30 1.25 -5.38
C GLY A 195 13.76 1.96 -6.66
N ALA A 196 15.06 1.94 -6.98
CA ALA A 196 15.58 2.54 -8.21
C ALA A 196 15.38 1.59 -9.41
N VAL A 197 14.80 2.10 -10.50
CA VAL A 197 14.60 1.35 -11.76
C VAL A 197 15.87 1.27 -12.62
N ALA A 198 16.81 2.19 -12.40
CA ALA A 198 18.08 2.30 -13.10
C ALA A 198 19.21 2.52 -12.10
N TRP A 199 20.31 1.81 -12.28
CA TRP A 199 21.45 1.78 -11.36
C TRP A 199 22.66 2.43 -12.00
N ILE A 200 23.34 3.29 -11.25
CA ILE A 200 24.55 3.97 -11.71
C ILE A 200 25.75 3.04 -11.51
N LEU A 201 26.49 2.76 -12.57
CA LEU A 201 27.75 2.00 -12.50
C LEU A 201 28.97 2.93 -12.41
N ASP A 202 28.95 4.03 -13.15
CA ASP A 202 29.98 5.07 -13.17
C ASP A 202 29.35 6.43 -13.59
N ASP A 203 30.16 7.45 -13.89
CA ASP A 203 29.65 8.79 -14.25
C ASP A 203 28.97 8.90 -15.62
N ARG A 204 28.97 7.82 -16.42
CA ARG A 204 28.37 7.72 -17.74
C ARG A 204 27.49 6.50 -17.94
N THR A 205 27.63 5.44 -17.16
CA THR A 205 27.00 4.15 -17.45
C THR A 205 25.84 3.87 -16.49
N LEU A 206 24.67 3.58 -17.07
CA LEU A 206 23.51 3.05 -16.34
C LEU A 206 23.26 1.58 -16.63
N LEU A 207 22.75 0.87 -15.63
CA LEU A 207 22.27 -0.49 -15.73
C LEU A 207 20.76 -0.54 -15.43
N ILE A 208 19.97 -1.07 -16.36
CA ILE A 208 18.51 -1.20 -16.24
C ILE A 208 18.11 -2.66 -16.37
N ALA A 209 17.41 -3.20 -15.36
CA ALA A 209 16.98 -4.59 -15.35
C ALA A 209 15.89 -4.86 -16.40
N ASP A 210 16.07 -5.89 -17.24
CA ASP A 210 14.97 -6.45 -18.04
C ASP A 210 14.37 -7.65 -17.31
N ARG A 211 13.25 -7.39 -16.64
CA ARG A 211 12.59 -8.37 -15.77
C ARG A 211 11.57 -9.21 -16.54
N LYS A 212 11.40 -10.46 -16.12
CA LYS A 212 10.48 -11.44 -16.74
C LYS A 212 9.10 -10.83 -16.96
N GLY A 213 8.56 -10.94 -18.17
CA GLY A 213 7.31 -10.27 -18.52
C GLY A 213 6.42 -11.09 -19.44
N ASN A 214 5.64 -10.39 -20.26
CA ASN A 214 4.88 -10.97 -21.38
C ASN A 214 5.77 -11.50 -22.52
N LYS A 215 7.10 -11.41 -22.37
CA LYS A 215 8.13 -11.78 -23.36
C LYS A 215 8.04 -11.00 -24.66
N ARG A 216 7.36 -9.86 -24.67
CA ARG A 216 7.36 -8.92 -25.80
C ARG A 216 8.62 -8.06 -25.68
N ALA A 217 9.57 -8.27 -26.59
CA ALA A 217 10.92 -7.72 -26.52
C ALA A 217 11.20 -6.61 -27.55
N ASP A 218 10.17 -5.83 -27.93
CA ASP A 218 10.25 -4.82 -29.00
C ASP A 218 11.42 -3.85 -28.82
N ALA A 219 11.60 -3.33 -27.60
CA ALA A 219 12.69 -2.41 -27.30
C ALA A 219 14.08 -3.05 -27.47
N LEU A 220 14.22 -4.34 -27.14
CA LEU A 220 15.48 -5.07 -27.31
C LEU A 220 15.76 -5.37 -28.78
N HIS A 221 14.74 -5.71 -29.56
CA HIS A 221 14.87 -5.92 -31.01
C HIS A 221 15.23 -4.63 -31.75
N ASN A 222 14.64 -3.50 -31.35
CA ASN A 222 14.97 -2.19 -31.89
C ASN A 222 16.46 -1.86 -31.71
N LEU A 223 17.01 -2.12 -30.51
CA LEU A 223 18.42 -1.89 -30.18
C LEU A 223 19.42 -2.73 -31.00
N MET A 224 18.98 -3.82 -31.64
CA MET A 224 19.82 -4.57 -32.58
C MET A 224 20.00 -3.86 -33.93
N GLN A 225 19.16 -2.87 -34.23
CA GLN A 225 19.19 -2.14 -35.50
C GLN A 225 19.67 -0.69 -35.31
N ASP A 226 19.33 -0.07 -34.19
CA ASP A 226 19.76 1.27 -33.81
C ASP A 226 19.97 1.30 -32.28
N ASP A 227 21.21 1.45 -31.85
CA ASP A 227 21.62 1.42 -30.45
C ASP A 227 21.18 2.67 -29.67
N ARG A 228 20.70 3.72 -30.34
CA ARG A 228 20.27 4.96 -29.70
C ARG A 228 18.92 4.79 -29.02
N LEU A 229 18.83 5.32 -27.80
CA LEU A 229 17.62 5.31 -26.99
C LEU A 229 17.44 6.62 -26.24
N SER A 230 16.24 6.80 -25.71
CA SER A 230 15.95 7.86 -24.74
C SER A 230 15.02 7.32 -23.64
N LEU A 231 15.04 7.96 -22.47
CA LEU A 231 14.16 7.63 -21.38
C LEU A 231 13.72 8.86 -20.59
N ALA A 232 12.57 8.72 -19.93
CA ALA A 232 12.03 9.70 -18.99
C ALA A 232 11.63 8.99 -17.69
N ALA A 233 12.19 9.40 -16.55
CA ALA A 233 11.92 8.76 -15.25
C ALA A 233 11.02 9.62 -14.35
N LEU A 234 10.22 8.95 -13.51
CA LEU A 234 9.28 9.55 -12.56
C LEU A 234 9.58 9.10 -11.13
N VAL A 235 9.38 10.02 -10.19
CA VAL A 235 9.41 9.73 -8.76
C VAL A 235 8.02 10.03 -8.19
N PRO A 236 7.31 9.05 -7.59
CA PRO A 236 6.02 9.28 -6.96
C PRO A 236 6.01 10.50 -6.03
N GLY A 237 5.07 11.41 -6.25
CA GLY A 237 4.91 12.63 -5.45
C GLY A 237 5.83 13.80 -5.83
N ARG A 238 6.73 13.65 -6.82
CA ARG A 238 7.58 14.76 -7.31
C ARG A 238 7.06 15.30 -8.66
N GLY A 239 7.11 16.61 -8.84
CA GLY A 239 6.71 17.27 -10.09
C GLY A 239 7.76 17.21 -11.21
N GLY A 240 9.00 16.86 -10.89
CA GLY A 240 10.09 16.78 -11.86
C GLY A 240 10.09 15.49 -12.69
N VAL A 241 10.78 15.56 -13.83
CA VAL A 241 11.08 14.45 -14.73
C VAL A 241 12.57 14.44 -14.99
N LEU A 242 13.19 13.26 -14.91
CA LEU A 242 14.54 13.06 -15.43
C LEU A 242 14.45 12.70 -16.91
N HIS A 243 15.12 13.44 -17.77
CA HIS A 243 15.30 13.12 -19.19
C HIS A 243 16.72 12.62 -19.42
N LEU A 244 16.83 11.56 -20.23
CA LEU A 244 18.12 10.98 -20.58
C LEU A 244 18.11 10.45 -22.01
N ASN A 245 19.22 10.62 -22.72
CA ASN A 245 19.49 9.90 -23.97
C ASN A 245 20.90 9.33 -23.97
N GLY A 246 21.10 8.32 -24.82
CA GLY A 246 22.36 7.60 -24.91
C GLY A 246 22.28 6.39 -25.83
N ARG A 247 23.23 5.47 -25.65
CA ARG A 247 23.35 4.24 -26.44
C ARG A 247 23.24 3.02 -25.55
N GLY A 248 22.43 2.06 -25.96
CA GLY A 248 22.12 0.87 -25.19
C GLY A 248 22.67 -0.42 -25.80
N VAL A 249 23.26 -1.27 -24.98
CA VAL A 249 23.60 -2.66 -25.32
C VAL A 249 23.01 -3.62 -24.29
N ILE A 250 22.70 -4.84 -24.71
CA ILE A 250 22.02 -5.82 -23.86
C ILE A 250 23.06 -6.79 -23.30
N THR A 251 23.05 -7.02 -22.00
CA THR A 251 23.94 -7.96 -21.32
C THR A 251 23.17 -9.08 -20.64
N ALA A 252 23.73 -10.28 -20.69
CA ALA A 252 23.32 -11.45 -19.90
C ALA A 252 24.44 -11.90 -18.95
N ASP A 253 25.34 -11.00 -18.57
CA ASP A 253 26.44 -11.26 -17.64
C ASP A 253 25.90 -11.66 -16.26
N PRO A 254 26.15 -12.90 -15.79
CA PRO A 254 25.67 -13.38 -14.50
C PRO A 254 26.11 -12.52 -13.30
N GLU A 255 27.31 -11.92 -13.34
CA GLU A 255 27.83 -11.10 -12.24
C GLU A 255 27.06 -9.78 -12.15
N LEU A 256 26.87 -9.09 -13.28
CA LEU A 256 26.06 -7.87 -13.33
C LEU A 256 24.60 -8.16 -12.97
N LEU A 257 24.00 -9.21 -13.51
CA LEU A 257 22.62 -9.57 -13.21
C LEU A 257 22.41 -9.93 -11.73
N ALA A 258 23.41 -10.53 -11.07
CA ALA A 258 23.36 -10.82 -9.65
C ALA A 258 23.25 -9.55 -8.78
N THR A 259 23.85 -8.43 -9.20
CA THR A 259 23.73 -7.15 -8.49
C THR A 259 22.30 -6.59 -8.48
N LEU A 260 21.49 -6.96 -9.48
CA LEU A 260 20.08 -6.57 -9.64
C LEU A 260 19.09 -7.56 -9.02
N ALA A 261 19.59 -8.62 -8.36
CA ALA A 261 18.76 -9.70 -7.87
C ALA A 261 17.87 -9.29 -6.71
N LEU A 262 16.59 -9.61 -6.80
CA LEU A 262 15.65 -9.45 -5.69
C LEU A 262 15.51 -10.79 -4.98
N ARG A 263 15.92 -10.86 -3.71
CA ARG A 263 15.89 -12.10 -2.91
C ARG A 263 16.56 -13.29 -3.62
N GLY A 264 17.71 -13.03 -4.24
CA GLY A 264 18.47 -14.04 -4.99
C GLY A 264 17.87 -14.40 -6.35
N MET A 265 16.87 -13.66 -6.85
CA MET A 265 16.28 -13.85 -8.17
C MET A 265 16.75 -12.72 -9.12
N PRO A 266 17.77 -12.97 -9.97
CA PRO A 266 18.23 -11.98 -10.94
C PRO A 266 17.21 -11.79 -12.09
N PRO A 267 17.26 -10.64 -12.79
CA PRO A 267 16.58 -10.49 -14.08
C PRO A 267 17.17 -11.45 -15.13
N HIS A 268 16.48 -11.65 -16.26
CA HIS A 268 16.99 -12.54 -17.31
C HIS A 268 18.04 -11.86 -18.21
N ALA A 269 18.06 -10.54 -18.24
CA ALA A 269 19.00 -9.69 -18.97
C ALA A 269 18.97 -8.29 -18.36
N ALA A 270 19.91 -7.45 -18.75
CA ALA A 270 19.93 -6.04 -18.40
C ALA A 270 20.37 -5.21 -19.60
N LEU A 271 20.00 -3.93 -19.58
CA LEU A 271 20.45 -2.94 -20.53
C LEU A 271 21.56 -2.12 -19.89
N LEU A 272 22.72 -2.08 -20.55
CA LEU A 272 23.81 -1.16 -20.27
C LEU A 272 23.63 0.07 -21.17
N VAL A 273 23.57 1.26 -20.57
CA VAL A 273 23.37 2.51 -21.29
C VAL A 273 24.59 3.40 -21.09
N ASP A 274 25.33 3.71 -22.15
CA ASP A 274 26.29 4.82 -22.17
C ASP A 274 25.49 6.11 -22.37
N VAL A 275 25.46 6.93 -21.32
CA VAL A 275 24.66 8.13 -21.23
C VAL A 275 25.39 9.27 -21.92
N GLU A 276 24.73 9.87 -22.91
CA GLU A 276 25.25 11.03 -23.64
C GLU A 276 24.73 12.34 -23.01
N HIS A 277 23.48 12.33 -22.51
CA HIS A 277 22.87 13.48 -21.85
C HIS A 277 21.92 13.04 -20.74
N ALA A 278 21.95 13.75 -19.61
CA ALA A 278 20.97 13.62 -18.53
C ALA A 278 20.67 14.99 -17.91
N GLU A 279 19.40 15.23 -17.61
CA GLU A 279 18.93 16.42 -16.90
C GLU A 279 17.62 16.18 -16.16
N VAL A 280 17.41 16.91 -15.06
CA VAL A 280 16.15 16.92 -14.31
C VAL A 280 15.46 18.24 -14.56
N THR A 281 14.21 18.19 -15.00
CA THR A 281 13.37 19.38 -15.26
C THR A 281 12.08 19.31 -14.44
N GLU A 282 11.59 20.45 -13.97
CA GLU A 282 10.22 20.52 -13.42
C GLU A 282 9.21 20.36 -14.56
N SER A 283 8.12 19.62 -14.32
CA SER A 283 7.12 19.33 -15.35
C SER A 283 5.73 19.76 -14.90
N GLU A 284 5.20 20.79 -15.56
CA GLU A 284 3.80 21.21 -15.39
C GLU A 284 2.81 20.12 -15.82
N VAL A 285 3.21 19.27 -16.77
CA VAL A 285 2.42 18.10 -17.21
C VAL A 285 2.27 17.11 -16.05
N VAL A 286 3.37 16.73 -15.40
CA VAL A 286 3.33 15.80 -14.25
C VAL A 286 2.57 16.43 -13.10
N ALA A 287 2.86 17.67 -12.75
CA ALA A 287 2.17 18.38 -11.67
C ALA A 287 0.66 18.54 -11.94
N GLY A 288 0.29 18.94 -13.16
CA GLY A 288 -1.09 19.14 -13.59
C GLY A 288 -1.89 17.84 -13.64
N SER A 289 -1.25 16.72 -13.97
CA SER A 289 -1.91 15.42 -14.09
C SER A 289 -2.56 14.97 -12.77
N ARG A 290 -2.05 15.46 -11.63
CA ARG A 290 -2.44 15.04 -10.27
C ARG A 290 -2.44 13.52 -10.10
N MET A 291 -1.63 12.79 -10.86
CA MET A 291 -1.76 11.32 -10.99
C MET A 291 -1.48 10.52 -9.72
N TRP A 292 -0.92 11.14 -8.68
CA TRP A 292 -0.73 10.54 -7.36
C TRP A 292 -1.75 11.01 -6.31
N SER A 293 -2.64 11.95 -6.68
CA SER A 293 -3.74 12.35 -5.84
C SER A 293 -4.86 11.31 -5.96
N PRO A 294 -5.40 10.78 -4.84
CA PRO A 294 -6.53 9.85 -4.84
C PRO A 294 -7.74 10.35 -5.64
N GLY A 295 -7.99 11.66 -5.66
CA GLY A 295 -9.06 12.27 -6.45
C GLY A 295 -8.86 12.21 -7.98
N ALA A 296 -7.64 11.93 -8.45
CA ALA A 296 -7.37 11.68 -9.87
C ALA A 296 -7.46 10.20 -10.23
N HIS A 297 -7.54 9.29 -9.24
CA HIS A 297 -7.65 7.87 -9.49
C HIS A 297 -8.99 7.53 -10.11
N VAL A 298 -8.94 6.65 -11.10
CA VAL A 298 -10.12 6.29 -11.87
C VAL A 298 -11.14 5.57 -10.99
N VAL A 299 -12.38 6.07 -10.99
CA VAL A 299 -13.49 5.45 -10.28
C VAL A 299 -13.98 4.22 -11.06
N PRO A 300 -14.18 3.06 -10.40
CA PRO A 300 -14.71 1.87 -11.07
C PRO A 300 -16.01 2.15 -11.83
N GLY A 301 -16.05 1.81 -13.12
CA GLY A 301 -17.21 2.01 -13.99
C GLY A 301 -17.18 3.28 -14.85
N GLU A 302 -16.28 4.24 -14.59
CA GLU A 302 -16.14 5.45 -15.43
C GLU A 302 -15.23 5.24 -16.66
N THR A 303 -14.38 4.23 -16.64
CA THR A 303 -13.56 3.78 -17.77
C THR A 303 -13.73 2.29 -17.98
N PRO A 304 -13.54 1.77 -19.21
CA PRO A 304 -13.45 0.35 -19.43
C PRO A 304 -12.31 -0.25 -18.61
N ASP A 305 -12.51 -1.46 -18.11
CA ASP A 305 -11.44 -2.26 -17.54
C ASP A 305 -10.45 -2.61 -18.67
N LEU A 306 -9.22 -2.14 -18.59
CA LEU A 306 -8.21 -2.38 -19.62
C LEU A 306 -7.97 -3.87 -19.89
N MET A 307 -8.17 -4.74 -18.90
CA MET A 307 -8.05 -6.18 -19.12
C MET A 307 -9.24 -6.77 -19.87
N VAL A 308 -10.43 -6.21 -19.68
CA VAL A 308 -11.62 -6.57 -20.47
C VAL A 308 -11.44 -6.09 -21.89
N LEU A 309 -11.03 -4.83 -22.08
CA LEU A 309 -10.71 -4.26 -23.39
C LEU A 309 -9.68 -5.13 -24.16
N ALA A 310 -8.60 -5.54 -23.49
CA ALA A 310 -7.61 -6.44 -24.06
C ALA A 310 -8.20 -7.81 -24.46
N GLY A 311 -9.18 -8.30 -23.69
CA GLY A 311 -9.90 -9.54 -23.95
C GLY A 311 -10.81 -9.45 -25.18
N GLU A 312 -11.47 -8.31 -25.36
CA GLU A 312 -12.30 -8.00 -26.52
C GLU A 312 -11.45 -7.93 -27.80
N HIS A 313 -10.29 -7.24 -27.76
CA HIS A 313 -9.34 -7.19 -28.88
C HIS A 313 -8.86 -8.58 -29.28
N LEU A 314 -8.48 -9.40 -28.29
CA LEU A 314 -8.09 -10.79 -28.53
C LEU A 314 -9.22 -11.58 -29.18
N ALA A 315 -10.45 -11.46 -28.68
CA ALA A 315 -11.61 -12.20 -29.18
C ALA A 315 -12.02 -11.75 -30.60
N ALA A 316 -11.81 -10.48 -30.93
CA ALA A 316 -12.01 -9.94 -32.27
C ALA A 316 -11.00 -10.55 -33.26
N ASN A 317 -9.75 -10.70 -32.85
CA ASN A 317 -8.65 -11.18 -33.71
C ASN A 317 -8.48 -12.71 -33.75
N ALA A 318 -9.08 -13.47 -32.82
CA ALA A 318 -8.92 -14.92 -32.71
C ALA A 318 -9.70 -15.78 -33.75
N GLY A 319 -10.23 -15.20 -34.82
CA GLY A 319 -10.90 -15.93 -35.92
C GLY A 319 -12.05 -16.84 -35.45
N ARG A 320 -12.08 -18.12 -35.87
CA ARG A 320 -13.13 -19.09 -35.53
C ARG A 320 -13.24 -19.37 -34.01
N GLY A 321 -12.13 -19.30 -33.27
CA GLY A 321 -12.11 -19.44 -31.80
C GLY A 321 -12.69 -18.22 -31.07
N GLY A 322 -12.76 -17.06 -31.73
CA GLY A 322 -13.27 -15.81 -31.18
C GLY A 322 -14.77 -15.81 -30.87
N ARG A 323 -15.57 -16.70 -31.47
CA ARG A 323 -17.01 -16.82 -31.15
C ARG A 323 -17.25 -17.37 -29.74
N LEU A 324 -16.47 -18.37 -29.32
CA LEU A 324 -16.57 -18.94 -27.98
C LEU A 324 -16.07 -17.94 -26.92
N LEU A 325 -14.97 -17.24 -27.22
CA LEU A 325 -14.47 -16.16 -26.37
C LEU A 325 -15.48 -15.02 -26.24
N ARG A 326 -16.08 -14.54 -27.33
CA ARG A 326 -17.13 -13.51 -27.28
C ARG A 326 -18.35 -13.93 -26.45
N ALA A 327 -18.77 -15.18 -26.55
CA ALA A 327 -19.86 -15.72 -25.73
C ALA A 327 -19.48 -15.78 -24.24
N LEU A 328 -18.23 -16.12 -23.91
CA LEU A 328 -17.68 -16.04 -22.55
C LEU A 328 -17.71 -14.60 -22.03
N TRP A 329 -17.26 -13.62 -22.82
CA TRP A 329 -17.23 -12.20 -22.42
C TRP A 329 -18.63 -11.60 -22.19
N ALA A 330 -19.69 -12.17 -22.77
CA ALA A 330 -21.07 -11.74 -22.56
C ALA A 330 -21.68 -12.23 -21.23
N ILE A 331 -20.98 -13.06 -20.45
CA ILE A 331 -21.48 -13.59 -19.17
C ILE A 331 -21.36 -12.53 -18.06
N PRO A 332 -22.47 -12.10 -17.43
CA PRO A 332 -22.42 -11.11 -16.36
C PRO A 332 -21.51 -11.55 -15.20
N GLY A 333 -20.56 -10.68 -14.83
CA GLY A 333 -19.64 -10.93 -13.71
C GLY A 333 -18.38 -11.73 -14.04
N ILE A 334 -18.22 -12.23 -15.28
CA ILE A 334 -16.99 -12.94 -15.70
C ILE A 334 -15.74 -12.06 -15.60
N GLU A 335 -15.90 -10.76 -15.81
CA GLU A 335 -14.84 -9.75 -15.71
C GLU A 335 -14.20 -9.75 -14.31
N ARG A 336 -15.01 -9.85 -13.25
CA ARG A 336 -14.51 -9.91 -11.85
C ARG A 336 -13.71 -11.18 -11.60
N LEU A 337 -14.16 -12.31 -12.15
CA LEU A 337 -13.48 -13.59 -12.03
C LEU A 337 -12.13 -13.56 -12.78
N LEU A 338 -12.12 -13.08 -14.01
CA LEU A 338 -10.91 -12.95 -14.83
C LEU A 338 -9.91 -11.98 -14.20
N ARG A 339 -10.38 -10.85 -13.69
CA ARG A 339 -9.55 -9.90 -12.92
C ARG A 339 -8.91 -10.57 -11.71
N ARG A 340 -9.63 -11.41 -10.95
CA ARG A 340 -9.05 -12.18 -9.84
C ARG A 340 -7.99 -13.18 -10.31
N VAL A 341 -8.23 -13.88 -11.42
CA VAL A 341 -7.28 -14.83 -12.01
C VAL A 341 -6.01 -14.11 -12.47
N MET A 342 -6.16 -12.98 -13.17
CA MET A 342 -5.04 -12.17 -13.65
C MET A 342 -4.26 -11.53 -12.51
N ALA A 343 -4.94 -10.96 -11.51
CA ALA A 343 -4.28 -10.46 -10.31
C ALA A 343 -3.50 -11.57 -9.58
N LYS A 344 -4.01 -12.82 -9.57
CA LYS A 344 -3.26 -13.97 -9.06
C LYS A 344 -2.05 -14.31 -9.95
N ALA A 345 -2.19 -14.24 -11.28
CA ALA A 345 -1.10 -14.46 -12.23
C ALA A 345 0.01 -13.41 -12.08
N TYR A 346 -0.33 -12.12 -11.99
CA TYR A 346 0.61 -11.04 -11.73
C TYR A 346 1.32 -11.23 -10.37
N ARG A 347 0.56 -11.53 -9.30
CA ARG A 347 1.14 -11.82 -7.98
C ARG A 347 2.10 -13.01 -8.01
N SER A 348 1.74 -14.06 -8.75
CA SER A 348 2.60 -15.23 -8.94
C SER A 348 3.87 -14.89 -9.73
N GLY A 349 3.75 -14.11 -10.81
CA GLY A 349 4.88 -13.61 -11.59
C GLY A 349 5.85 -12.79 -10.76
N LEU A 350 5.33 -11.78 -10.05
CA LEU A 350 6.12 -10.94 -9.14
C LEU A 350 6.84 -11.76 -8.05
N ARG A 351 6.18 -12.77 -7.46
CA ARG A 351 6.83 -13.68 -6.50
C ARG A 351 7.99 -14.48 -7.10
N LYS A 352 7.85 -14.93 -8.35
CA LYS A 352 8.91 -15.66 -9.09
C LYS A 352 10.08 -14.75 -9.53
N GLU A 353 9.92 -13.45 -9.38
CA GLU A 353 10.95 -12.43 -9.62
C GLU A 353 11.52 -11.86 -8.31
N GLY A 354 11.10 -12.38 -7.15
CA GLY A 354 11.62 -11.96 -5.84
C GLY A 354 10.89 -10.79 -5.18
N TYR A 355 9.85 -10.22 -5.80
CA TYR A 355 9.07 -9.13 -5.22
C TYR A 355 8.23 -9.58 -4.03
N ALA A 356 8.29 -8.81 -2.95
CA ALA A 356 7.36 -8.90 -1.85
C ALA A 356 6.10 -8.11 -2.20
N GLN A 357 4.91 -8.69 -2.04
CA GLN A 357 3.69 -7.88 -1.97
C GLN A 357 3.72 -7.07 -0.68
N ASP A 358 3.52 -5.75 -0.78
CA ASP A 358 3.26 -4.79 0.29
C ASP A 358 3.91 -5.10 1.65
N GLY A 359 5.07 -4.50 1.90
CA GLY A 359 5.60 -4.14 3.24
C GLY A 359 5.14 -4.98 4.45
N GLY A 360 5.32 -6.30 4.40
CA GLY A 360 5.03 -7.19 5.54
C GLY A 360 3.56 -7.65 5.70
N LEU A 361 2.72 -7.57 4.66
CA LEU A 361 1.39 -8.19 4.66
C LEU A 361 1.47 -9.69 4.37
N ARG A 362 0.97 -10.50 5.31
CA ARG A 362 0.79 -11.95 5.16
C ARG A 362 -0.67 -12.23 4.78
N GLU A 363 -0.89 -13.06 3.75
CA GLU A 363 -2.23 -13.54 3.43
C GLU A 363 -2.64 -14.61 4.46
N VAL A 364 -3.81 -14.45 5.05
CA VAL A 364 -4.37 -15.41 6.01
C VAL A 364 -5.73 -15.89 5.54
N ARG A 365 -6.12 -17.07 6.02
CA ARG A 365 -7.44 -17.65 5.81
C ARG A 365 -8.21 -17.66 7.12
N VAL A 366 -9.50 -17.34 7.04
CA VAL A 366 -10.44 -17.51 8.14
C VAL A 366 -10.72 -19.00 8.27
N ALA A 367 -10.09 -19.65 9.25
CA ALA A 367 -10.28 -21.07 9.53
C ALA A 367 -11.58 -21.31 10.31
N GLU A 368 -11.96 -20.38 11.19
CA GLU A 368 -13.17 -20.45 11.99
C GLU A 368 -13.65 -19.04 12.35
N ILE A 369 -14.97 -18.89 12.50
CA ILE A 369 -15.61 -17.70 13.08
C ILE A 369 -16.41 -18.18 14.30
N ARG A 370 -15.92 -17.85 15.50
CA ARG A 370 -16.56 -18.23 16.77
C ARG A 370 -17.34 -17.05 17.33
N ARG A 371 -18.63 -17.22 17.59
CA ARG A 371 -19.46 -16.19 18.23
C ARG A 371 -19.21 -16.23 19.75
N GLU A 372 -18.62 -15.17 20.29
CA GLU A 372 -18.33 -15.06 21.74
C GLU A 372 -19.52 -14.47 22.50
N THR A 373 -20.14 -13.42 21.92
CA THR A 373 -21.30 -12.72 22.47
C THR A 373 -22.22 -12.28 21.31
N PRO A 374 -23.43 -11.75 21.57
CA PRO A 374 -24.24 -11.12 20.52
C PRO A 374 -23.49 -10.03 19.76
N SER A 375 -22.59 -9.30 20.43
CA SER A 375 -21.83 -8.19 19.85
C SER A 375 -20.38 -8.52 19.48
N ALA A 376 -19.83 -9.71 19.76
CA ALA A 376 -18.42 -10.05 19.50
C ALA A 376 -18.22 -11.41 18.82
N VAL A 377 -17.31 -11.46 17.85
CA VAL A 377 -16.86 -12.71 17.19
C VAL A 377 -15.34 -12.82 17.22
N THR A 378 -14.83 -14.02 17.46
CA THR A 378 -13.41 -14.36 17.32
C THR A 378 -13.18 -14.96 15.94
N LEU A 379 -12.21 -14.41 15.21
CA LEU A 379 -11.70 -14.97 13.97
C LEU A 379 -10.48 -15.83 14.30
N VAL A 380 -10.52 -17.10 13.90
CA VAL A 380 -9.35 -17.98 13.93
C VAL A 380 -8.69 -17.93 12.56
N LEU A 381 -7.48 -17.41 12.51
CA LEU A 381 -6.74 -17.13 11.27
C LEU A 381 -5.57 -18.10 11.14
N THR A 382 -5.41 -18.65 9.94
CA THR A 382 -4.24 -19.47 9.57
C THR A 382 -3.45 -18.79 8.47
N ASP A 383 -2.13 -18.90 8.52
CA ASP A 383 -1.31 -18.43 7.41
C ASP A 383 -1.64 -19.24 6.14
N ALA A 384 -1.95 -18.55 5.05
CA ALA A 384 -2.21 -19.22 3.78
C ALA A 384 -1.00 -19.99 3.24
N ALA A 385 0.21 -19.68 3.71
CA ALA A 385 1.47 -20.37 3.43
C ALA A 385 1.88 -21.39 4.50
N GLY A 386 1.10 -21.56 5.58
CA GLY A 386 1.36 -22.55 6.64
C GLY A 386 2.39 -22.15 7.70
N GLY A 387 2.79 -20.87 7.76
CA GLY A 387 3.65 -20.34 8.83
C GLY A 387 2.92 -20.09 10.16
N SER A 388 3.68 -19.99 11.25
CA SER A 388 3.17 -19.63 12.58
C SER A 388 3.06 -18.11 12.77
N PHE A 389 2.43 -17.68 13.86
CA PHE A 389 2.40 -16.28 14.28
C PHE A 389 3.28 -16.10 15.51
N ASP A 390 4.41 -15.40 15.32
CA ASP A 390 5.30 -15.00 16.41
C ASP A 390 4.95 -13.58 16.85
N PHE A 391 4.72 -13.39 18.16
CA PHE A 391 4.33 -12.12 18.78
C PHE A 391 4.48 -12.20 20.30
N ARG A 392 4.42 -11.07 21.00
CA ARG A 392 4.38 -11.03 22.47
C ARG A 392 2.93 -10.91 22.94
N ALA A 393 2.57 -11.66 23.98
CA ALA A 393 1.21 -11.66 24.52
C ALA A 393 0.75 -10.25 24.91
N GLY A 394 -0.33 -9.79 24.29
CA GLY A 394 -0.85 -8.41 24.38
C GLY A 394 -0.71 -7.59 23.09
N GLN A 395 0.20 -7.96 22.18
CA GLN A 395 0.37 -7.27 20.89
C GLN A 395 -0.83 -7.44 19.95
N PHE A 396 -0.90 -6.56 18.95
CA PHE A 396 -1.97 -6.55 17.95
C PHE A 396 -1.45 -6.82 16.53
N PHE A 397 -2.39 -7.17 15.66
CA PHE A 397 -2.19 -7.27 14.21
C PHE A 397 -3.15 -6.31 13.48
N THR A 398 -2.68 -5.71 12.40
CA THR A 398 -3.51 -4.92 11.49
C THR A 398 -4.09 -5.84 10.44
N LEU A 399 -5.40 -6.08 10.50
CA LEU A 399 -6.14 -6.80 9.47
C LEU A 399 -6.49 -5.85 8.33
N VAL A 400 -6.39 -6.37 7.11
CA VAL A 400 -6.70 -5.69 5.86
C VAL A 400 -7.72 -6.52 5.09
N ALA A 401 -8.87 -5.91 4.80
CA ALA A 401 -9.90 -6.47 3.95
C ALA A 401 -10.14 -5.53 2.76
N ASP A 402 -10.34 -6.08 1.57
CA ASP A 402 -10.84 -5.33 0.42
C ASP A 402 -12.37 -5.30 0.50
N LEU A 403 -12.94 -4.12 0.76
CA LEU A 403 -14.38 -3.90 0.80
C LEU A 403 -14.75 -2.97 -0.35
N ASP A 404 -15.37 -3.53 -1.40
CA ASP A 404 -15.81 -2.82 -2.60
C ASP A 404 -14.68 -2.10 -3.36
N GLY A 405 -13.50 -2.74 -3.47
CA GLY A 405 -12.33 -2.18 -4.14
C GLY A 405 -11.55 -1.18 -3.28
N GLN A 406 -11.95 -0.98 -2.02
CA GLN A 406 -11.30 -0.09 -1.08
C GLN A 406 -10.65 -0.90 0.06
N PRO A 407 -9.33 -0.79 0.27
CA PRO A 407 -8.67 -1.48 1.37
C PRO A 407 -9.07 -0.85 2.71
N VAL A 408 -9.72 -1.64 3.57
CA VAL A 408 -10.07 -1.25 4.94
C VAL A 408 -9.12 -1.95 5.92
N ARG A 409 -8.42 -1.13 6.73
CA ARG A 409 -7.40 -1.58 7.69
C ARG A 409 -7.88 -1.35 9.12
N ARG A 410 -7.78 -2.35 10.00
CA ARG A 410 -8.10 -2.20 11.43
C ARG A 410 -7.15 -3.04 12.30
N ALA A 411 -6.69 -2.46 13.40
CA ALA A 411 -5.92 -3.16 14.40
C ALA A 411 -6.83 -3.96 15.33
N TYR A 412 -6.43 -5.20 15.65
CA TYR A 412 -7.05 -6.04 16.67
C TYR A 412 -5.97 -6.74 17.48
N SER A 413 -6.05 -6.63 18.81
CA SER A 413 -5.15 -7.36 19.71
C SER A 413 -5.31 -8.87 19.48
N ALA A 414 -4.19 -9.58 19.48
CA ALA A 414 -4.23 -11.04 19.48
C ALA A 414 -4.90 -11.49 20.78
N SER A 415 -5.87 -12.40 20.68
CA SER A 415 -6.47 -13.08 21.82
C SER A 415 -5.86 -14.47 22.06
N SER A 416 -5.16 -15.05 21.07
CA SER A 416 -4.40 -16.30 21.21
C SER A 416 -3.08 -16.13 21.97
N ALA A 417 -2.48 -17.24 22.41
CA ALA A 417 -1.12 -17.25 22.93
C ALA A 417 -0.08 -17.21 21.78
N PRO A 418 1.10 -16.61 21.99
CA PRO A 418 2.23 -16.68 21.06
C PRO A 418 2.65 -18.10 20.68
N GLY A 419 3.23 -18.25 19.49
CA GLY A 419 3.79 -19.53 19.03
C GLY A 419 2.75 -20.53 18.48
N SER A 420 1.46 -20.16 18.50
CA SER A 420 0.40 -20.94 17.86
C SER A 420 0.51 -20.90 16.32
N SER A 421 0.11 -21.99 15.67
CA SER A 421 -0.12 -22.03 14.22
C SER A 421 -1.36 -21.23 13.78
N GLN A 422 -2.18 -20.83 14.75
CA GLN A 422 -3.40 -20.04 14.56
C GLN A 422 -3.31 -18.72 15.32
N LEU A 423 -3.72 -17.63 14.67
CA LEU A 423 -3.92 -16.33 15.29
C LEU A 423 -5.41 -16.14 15.58
N GLU A 424 -5.76 -15.91 16.84
CA GLU A 424 -7.11 -15.48 17.22
C GLU A 424 -7.14 -13.96 17.36
N VAL A 425 -8.14 -13.32 16.76
CA VAL A 425 -8.48 -11.90 17.00
C VAL A 425 -9.98 -11.77 17.21
N THR A 426 -10.39 -10.97 18.19
CA THR A 426 -11.82 -10.83 18.55
C THR A 426 -12.33 -9.45 18.18
N VAL A 427 -13.37 -9.43 17.34
CA VAL A 427 -13.95 -8.24 16.72
C VAL A 427 -15.31 -7.95 17.33
N LYS A 428 -15.38 -6.91 18.15
CA LYS A 428 -16.64 -6.36 18.63
C LYS A 428 -17.30 -5.52 17.54
N ARG A 429 -18.62 -5.65 17.37
CA ARG A 429 -19.40 -4.87 16.42
C ARG A 429 -19.47 -3.42 16.87
N ILE A 430 -19.01 -2.52 16.01
CA ILE A 430 -19.17 -1.07 16.15
C ILE A 430 -20.23 -0.62 15.14
N GLU A 431 -21.20 0.16 15.61
CA GLU A 431 -22.22 0.79 14.76
C GLU A 431 -21.56 1.72 13.74
N GLY A 432 -21.99 1.67 12.48
CA GLY A 432 -21.34 2.40 11.37
C GLY A 432 -19.94 1.91 10.98
N GLY A 433 -19.32 0.99 11.74
CA GLY A 433 -17.97 0.50 11.46
C GLY A 433 -17.93 -0.42 10.23
N ARG A 434 -17.19 -0.03 9.17
CA ARG A 434 -17.07 -0.82 7.92
C ARG A 434 -16.51 -2.23 8.15
N PHE A 435 -15.35 -2.33 8.79
CA PHE A 435 -14.68 -3.63 9.00
C PHE A 435 -15.45 -4.53 9.97
N SER A 436 -15.85 -4.00 11.13
CA SER A 436 -16.58 -4.76 12.15
C SER A 436 -17.94 -5.24 11.62
N THR A 437 -18.61 -4.45 10.78
CA THR A 437 -19.85 -4.85 10.12
C THR A 437 -19.61 -5.97 9.11
N HIS A 438 -18.57 -5.85 8.26
CA HIS A 438 -18.19 -6.91 7.33
C HIS A 438 -17.93 -8.24 8.05
N VAL A 439 -17.14 -8.22 9.12
CA VAL A 439 -16.83 -9.39 9.94
C VAL A 439 -18.10 -10.06 10.51
N HIS A 440 -19.07 -9.27 10.95
CA HIS A 440 -20.29 -9.80 11.57
C HIS A 440 -21.36 -10.27 10.58
N GLN A 441 -21.35 -9.76 9.34
CA GLN A 441 -22.46 -9.95 8.39
C GLN A 441 -22.06 -10.73 7.13
N SER A 442 -20.91 -10.45 6.53
CA SER A 442 -20.55 -10.95 5.20
C SER A 442 -19.30 -11.82 5.16
N LEU A 443 -18.40 -11.73 6.14
CA LEU A 443 -17.23 -12.61 6.24
C LEU A 443 -17.66 -14.06 6.53
N ARG A 444 -17.00 -15.03 5.90
CA ARG A 444 -17.26 -16.47 6.04
C ARG A 444 -15.97 -17.25 6.27
N THR A 445 -16.10 -18.42 6.88
CA THR A 445 -15.01 -19.41 6.92
C THR A 445 -14.53 -19.72 5.50
N GLY A 446 -13.21 -19.77 5.31
CA GLY A 446 -12.55 -19.95 4.03
C GLY A 446 -12.17 -18.64 3.33
N ASP A 447 -12.74 -17.51 3.74
CA ASP A 447 -12.38 -16.20 3.20
C ASP A 447 -10.93 -15.84 3.49
N ARG A 448 -10.38 -14.95 2.67
CA ARG A 448 -9.00 -14.48 2.76
C ARG A 448 -8.96 -13.04 3.23
N LEU A 449 -8.05 -12.78 4.16
CA LEU A 449 -7.68 -11.45 4.63
C LEU A 449 -6.17 -11.28 4.46
N ALA A 450 -5.69 -10.05 4.61
CA ALA A 450 -4.27 -9.80 4.83
C ALA A 450 -4.03 -9.34 6.26
N VAL A 451 -2.88 -9.66 6.84
CA VAL A 451 -2.47 -9.19 8.16
C VAL A 451 -1.08 -8.57 8.11
N ARG A 452 -0.89 -7.45 8.79
CA ARG A 452 0.43 -6.88 9.11
C ARG A 452 0.64 -6.99 10.61
N GLY A 453 1.85 -7.30 11.04
CA GLY A 453 2.22 -7.36 12.45
C GLY A 453 3.15 -8.53 12.75
N PRO A 454 3.46 -8.73 14.03
CA PRO A 454 2.86 -8.04 15.18
C PRO A 454 3.29 -6.57 15.35
N ALA A 455 2.52 -5.80 16.12
CA ALA A 455 2.85 -4.43 16.53
C ALA A 455 2.30 -4.12 17.94
N GLY A 456 2.72 -2.99 18.52
CA GLY A 456 2.30 -2.54 19.85
C GLY A 456 3.30 -2.83 20.95
N THR A 457 3.31 -1.97 21.97
CA THR A 457 4.17 -2.06 23.17
C THR A 457 3.44 -2.62 24.38
N PHE A 458 2.11 -2.79 24.29
CA PHE A 458 1.29 -3.36 25.36
C PHE A 458 1.45 -4.88 25.40
N HIS A 459 2.49 -5.35 26.07
CA HIS A 459 2.75 -6.78 26.21
C HIS A 459 3.30 -7.12 27.58
N LEU A 460 3.30 -8.42 27.92
CA LEU A 460 3.94 -8.90 29.15
C LEU A 460 5.39 -8.40 29.23
N ALA A 461 5.75 -7.77 30.36
CA ALA A 461 7.05 -7.13 30.58
C ALA A 461 7.87 -7.82 31.69
N SER A 462 7.24 -8.70 32.47
CA SER A 462 7.82 -9.37 33.62
C SER A 462 7.22 -10.77 33.77
N THR A 463 7.82 -11.62 34.61
CA THR A 463 7.28 -12.90 35.09
C THR A 463 6.54 -12.79 36.42
N ALA A 464 6.55 -11.62 37.06
CA ALA A 464 5.86 -11.36 38.34
C ALA A 464 4.34 -11.54 38.26
N GLU A 465 3.66 -11.44 39.40
CA GLU A 465 2.20 -11.39 39.50
C GLU A 465 1.63 -10.26 38.61
N ILE A 466 0.49 -10.52 37.97
CA ILE A 466 -0.17 -9.53 37.11
C ILE A 466 -1.60 -9.26 37.57
N VAL A 467 -1.96 -7.98 37.57
CA VAL A 467 -3.31 -7.50 37.83
C VAL A 467 -3.84 -6.91 36.53
N LEU A 468 -4.93 -7.46 36.04
CA LEU A 468 -5.55 -7.13 34.77
C LEU A 468 -6.86 -6.40 35.05
N VAL A 469 -7.06 -5.23 34.44
CA VAL A 469 -8.33 -4.50 34.51
C VAL A 469 -8.83 -4.27 33.09
N ALA A 470 -9.99 -4.86 32.77
CA ALA A 470 -10.55 -4.84 31.43
C ALA A 470 -12.00 -4.39 31.42
N ALA A 471 -12.43 -3.80 30.30
CA ALA A 471 -13.84 -3.60 30.02
C ALA A 471 -14.18 -3.85 28.55
N GLY A 472 -15.30 -4.54 28.32
CA GLY A 472 -15.74 -4.92 26.97
C GLY A 472 -14.67 -5.67 26.18
N SER A 473 -14.32 -5.18 24.98
CA SER A 473 -13.29 -5.78 24.11
C SER A 473 -11.85 -5.59 24.61
N GLY A 474 -11.63 -4.75 25.62
CA GLY A 474 -10.31 -4.60 26.25
C GLY A 474 -9.79 -5.87 26.93
N VAL A 475 -10.63 -6.89 27.09
CA VAL A 475 -10.21 -8.22 27.59
C VAL A 475 -9.37 -8.99 26.57
N THR A 476 -9.39 -8.62 25.29
CA THR A 476 -8.71 -9.40 24.23
C THR A 476 -7.19 -9.53 24.41
N PRO A 477 -6.41 -8.46 24.67
CA PRO A 477 -4.99 -8.61 24.98
C PRO A 477 -4.78 -9.33 26.32
N MET A 478 -5.68 -9.13 27.29
CA MET A 478 -5.63 -9.80 28.59
C MET A 478 -5.78 -11.32 28.44
N MET A 479 -6.63 -11.76 27.52
CA MET A 479 -6.82 -13.18 27.24
C MET A 479 -5.55 -13.82 26.68
N SER A 480 -4.85 -13.12 25.77
CA SER A 480 -3.54 -13.56 25.29
C SER A 480 -2.53 -13.69 26.43
N MET A 481 -2.49 -12.71 27.35
CA MET A 481 -1.62 -12.74 28.54
C MET A 481 -1.95 -13.91 29.48
N ILE A 482 -3.24 -14.13 29.78
CA ILE A 482 -3.73 -15.24 30.62
C ILE A 482 -3.33 -16.59 30.02
N ARG A 483 -3.67 -16.82 28.74
CA ARG A 483 -3.35 -18.07 28.04
C ARG A 483 -1.84 -18.34 28.05
N THR A 484 -1.04 -17.29 27.81
CA THR A 484 0.43 -17.40 27.79
C THR A 484 1.01 -17.74 29.16
N ARG A 485 0.56 -17.06 30.23
CA ARG A 485 1.07 -17.28 31.59
C ARG A 485 0.67 -18.63 32.16
N LEU A 486 -0.53 -19.12 31.84
CA LEU A 486 -0.99 -20.44 32.28
C LEU A 486 -0.32 -21.58 31.51
N ALA A 487 -0.06 -21.42 30.21
CA ALA A 487 0.64 -22.42 29.41
C ALA A 487 2.15 -22.52 29.71
N GLY A 488 2.82 -21.41 29.99
CA GLY A 488 4.27 -21.34 30.13
C GLY A 488 4.85 -21.81 31.48
N GLY A 489 4.03 -22.27 32.42
CA GLY A 489 4.48 -22.75 33.74
C GLY A 489 5.15 -21.69 34.64
N VAL A 490 5.18 -20.42 34.23
CA VAL A 490 5.79 -19.32 34.98
C VAL A 490 5.08 -19.17 36.33
N PRO A 491 5.80 -19.11 37.47
CA PRO A 491 5.19 -18.89 38.78
C PRO A 491 4.69 -17.45 38.90
N GLY A 492 3.42 -17.24 39.25
CA GLY A 492 2.83 -15.92 39.44
C GLY A 492 1.29 -15.93 39.36
N ARG A 493 0.62 -15.22 40.28
CA ARG A 493 -0.84 -15.08 40.27
C ARG A 493 -1.31 -14.12 39.17
N ILE A 494 -2.56 -14.29 38.76
CA ILE A 494 -3.26 -13.47 37.80
C ILE A 494 -4.59 -13.08 38.43
N ALA A 495 -4.82 -11.78 38.63
CA ALA A 495 -6.10 -11.26 39.07
C ALA A 495 -6.72 -10.42 37.95
N LEU A 496 -7.93 -10.77 37.50
CA LEU A 496 -8.66 -10.04 36.45
C LEU A 496 -9.92 -9.40 37.03
N LEU A 497 -10.02 -8.08 36.96
CA LEU A 497 -11.27 -7.33 37.14
C LEU A 497 -11.85 -7.04 35.75
N TYR A 498 -13.01 -7.64 35.43
CA TYR A 498 -13.60 -7.54 34.10
C TYR A 498 -15.02 -6.93 34.14
N SER A 499 -15.17 -5.74 33.55
CA SER A 499 -16.45 -5.06 33.43
C SER A 499 -17.14 -5.32 32.09
N SER A 500 -18.41 -5.73 32.15
CA SER A 500 -19.27 -5.98 30.99
C SER A 500 -20.64 -5.34 31.18
N ARG A 501 -21.37 -5.12 30.09
CA ARG A 501 -22.72 -4.54 30.14
C ARG A 501 -23.74 -5.48 30.78
N SER A 502 -23.65 -6.76 30.47
CA SER A 502 -24.54 -7.83 30.92
C SER A 502 -23.77 -9.15 30.89
N GLU A 503 -24.33 -10.21 31.47
CA GLU A 503 -23.71 -11.55 31.47
C GLU A 503 -23.48 -12.08 30.06
N GLU A 504 -24.44 -11.87 29.15
CA GLU A 504 -24.35 -12.28 27.73
C GLU A 504 -23.28 -11.52 26.94
N GLU A 505 -22.79 -10.39 27.45
CA GLU A 505 -21.74 -9.57 26.84
C GLU A 505 -20.36 -9.79 27.47
N ILE A 506 -20.21 -10.81 28.33
CA ILE A 506 -18.90 -11.25 28.83
C ILE A 506 -18.19 -12.03 27.71
N ILE A 507 -17.26 -11.37 27.02
CA ILE A 507 -16.43 -12.00 25.99
C ILE A 507 -15.53 -13.06 26.68
N PHE A 508 -15.47 -14.26 26.12
CA PHE A 508 -14.77 -15.43 26.66
C PHE A 508 -15.32 -15.99 27.99
N ALA A 509 -16.59 -15.73 28.35
CA ALA A 509 -17.18 -16.16 29.62
C ALA A 509 -16.92 -17.64 29.97
N ALA A 510 -17.24 -18.55 29.04
CA ALA A 510 -17.07 -19.98 29.25
C ALA A 510 -15.60 -20.38 29.45
N GLU A 511 -14.68 -19.77 28.72
CA GLU A 511 -13.26 -20.07 28.82
C GLU A 511 -12.64 -19.51 30.09
N LEU A 512 -12.98 -18.28 30.48
CA LEU A 512 -12.53 -17.69 31.75
C LEU A 512 -13.03 -18.50 32.96
N GLY A 513 -14.28 -18.95 32.93
CA GLY A 513 -14.82 -19.84 33.97
C GLY A 513 -14.07 -21.16 34.06
N ARG A 514 -13.81 -21.81 32.91
CA ARG A 514 -13.04 -23.04 32.82
C ARG A 514 -11.60 -22.86 33.35
N LEU A 515 -10.88 -21.84 32.88
CA LEU A 515 -9.50 -21.57 33.30
C LEU A 515 -9.42 -21.24 34.80
N THR A 516 -10.40 -20.53 35.36
CA THR A 516 -10.44 -20.23 36.79
C THR A 516 -10.64 -21.51 37.62
N ALA A 517 -11.51 -22.41 37.17
CA ALA A 517 -11.74 -23.70 37.82
C ALA A 517 -10.53 -24.66 37.73
N GLU A 518 -9.81 -24.65 36.61
CA GLU A 518 -8.58 -25.45 36.40
C GLU A 518 -7.38 -24.90 37.18
N HIS A 519 -7.38 -23.60 37.52
CA HIS A 519 -6.25 -22.90 38.11
C HIS A 519 -6.61 -22.04 39.34
N PRO A 520 -7.28 -22.58 40.37
CA PRO A 520 -7.89 -21.80 41.46
C PRO A 520 -6.90 -21.04 42.36
N GLY A 521 -5.63 -21.47 42.42
CA GLY A 521 -4.56 -20.76 43.14
C GLY A 521 -3.73 -19.81 42.28
N ARG A 522 -4.05 -19.71 40.98
CA ARG A 522 -3.23 -19.02 39.97
C ARG A 522 -4.00 -17.96 39.19
N LEU A 523 -5.29 -18.16 38.93
CA LEU A 523 -6.16 -17.21 38.24
C LEU A 523 -7.40 -16.93 39.10
N SER A 524 -7.68 -15.66 39.35
CA SER A 524 -8.93 -15.18 39.94
C SER A 524 -9.59 -14.15 39.03
N VAL A 525 -10.86 -14.33 38.70
CA VAL A 525 -11.63 -13.40 37.86
C VAL A 525 -12.79 -12.82 38.65
N THR A 526 -12.92 -11.50 38.66
CA THR A 526 -14.04 -10.76 39.26
C THR A 526 -14.80 -10.04 38.16
N HIS A 527 -16.08 -10.40 37.99
CA HIS A 527 -16.96 -9.77 37.00
C HIS A 527 -17.75 -8.61 37.60
N VAL A 528 -17.88 -7.52 36.84
CA VAL A 528 -18.74 -6.37 37.18
C VAL A 528 -19.70 -6.07 36.05
N LEU A 529 -21.00 -6.08 36.34
CA LEU A 529 -22.06 -5.86 35.36
C LEU A 529 -22.68 -4.47 35.49
N THR A 530 -22.69 -3.70 34.40
CA THR A 530 -23.12 -2.30 34.43
C THR A 530 -24.57 -2.05 33.96
N GLY A 531 -25.28 -3.07 33.44
CA GLY A 531 -26.64 -2.96 32.89
C GLY A 531 -27.68 -3.66 33.76
N GLN A 532 -28.69 -2.89 34.20
CA GLN A 532 -29.87 -3.26 35.02
C GLN A 532 -29.59 -4.15 36.27
N SER A 533 -29.74 -3.53 37.45
CA SER A 533 -29.67 -4.14 38.78
C SER A 533 -28.36 -4.89 39.03
N GLY A 534 -27.29 -4.15 39.31
CA GLY A 534 -25.95 -4.66 39.60
C GLY A 534 -25.95 -5.79 40.63
N ARG A 535 -26.05 -7.04 40.15
CA ARG A 535 -25.76 -8.24 40.91
C ARG A 535 -24.29 -8.54 40.68
N LEU A 536 -23.50 -8.30 41.72
CA LEU A 536 -22.14 -8.80 41.83
C LEU A 536 -22.21 -10.32 42.03
N THR A 537 -21.49 -11.09 41.22
CA THR A 537 -21.29 -12.53 41.43
C THR A 537 -20.05 -12.78 42.29
N ALA A 538 -19.96 -12.12 43.45
CA ALA A 538 -19.15 -12.48 44.62
C ALA A 538 -19.53 -11.54 45.79
N ALA A 539 -19.51 -12.06 47.02
CA ALA A 539 -20.06 -11.42 48.21
C ALA A 539 -19.38 -10.08 48.60
N GLU A 540 -20.20 -9.06 48.97
CA GLU A 540 -19.90 -7.74 49.58
C GLU A 540 -19.37 -6.59 48.67
N PRO A 541 -19.57 -5.30 49.03
CA PRO A 541 -20.82 -4.54 49.25
C PRO A 541 -21.18 -3.60 48.07
N ALA A 542 -22.47 -3.30 47.95
CA ALA A 542 -23.10 -2.55 46.86
C ALA A 542 -22.55 -1.12 46.68
N HIS A 543 -22.20 -0.76 45.44
CA HIS A 543 -22.01 0.63 45.02
C HIS A 543 -23.22 1.04 44.16
N ALA A 544 -23.79 2.22 44.44
CA ALA A 544 -24.98 2.71 43.78
C ALA A 544 -24.75 2.84 42.26
N GLY A 545 -25.41 1.98 41.47
CA GLY A 545 -25.47 2.09 40.00
C GLY A 545 -24.66 1.08 39.18
N GLY A 546 -23.94 0.13 39.79
CA GLY A 546 -23.29 -1.00 39.09
C GLY A 546 -22.12 -0.64 38.16
N ARG A 547 -21.72 0.63 38.09
CA ARG A 547 -20.53 1.09 37.35
C ARG A 547 -19.33 1.14 38.31
N LEU A 548 -18.17 0.65 37.87
CA LEU A 548 -16.91 0.75 38.60
C LEU A 548 -16.47 2.21 38.72
N ASP A 549 -16.40 2.71 39.96
CA ASP A 549 -15.79 3.99 40.31
C ASP A 549 -14.41 3.77 40.98
N GLY A 550 -13.68 4.86 41.22
CA GLY A 550 -12.35 4.79 41.84
C GLY A 550 -12.34 4.12 43.22
N ALA A 551 -13.41 4.27 44.01
CA ALA A 551 -13.52 3.66 45.34
C ALA A 551 -13.64 2.14 45.24
N GLY A 552 -14.50 1.64 44.34
CA GLY A 552 -14.66 0.21 44.07
C GLY A 552 -13.39 -0.41 43.49
N ILE A 553 -12.73 0.26 42.55
CA ILE A 553 -11.44 -0.18 41.99
C ILE A 553 -10.38 -0.29 43.10
N ARG A 554 -10.26 0.75 43.93
CA ARG A 554 -9.32 0.75 45.07
C ARG A 554 -9.61 -0.37 46.05
N HIS A 555 -10.87 -0.55 46.42
CA HIS A 555 -11.29 -1.62 47.32
C HIS A 555 -10.91 -3.00 46.77
N TRP A 556 -11.19 -3.25 45.49
CA TRP A 556 -10.85 -4.52 44.84
C TRP A 556 -9.33 -4.73 44.78
N ILE A 557 -8.55 -3.73 44.36
CA ILE A 557 -7.07 -3.84 44.28
C ILE A 557 -6.48 -4.14 45.66
N VAL A 558 -6.95 -3.46 46.72
CA VAL A 558 -6.50 -3.74 48.09
C VAL A 558 -6.91 -5.15 48.54
N GLY A 559 -8.12 -5.58 48.19
CA GLY A 559 -8.66 -6.90 48.54
C GLY A 559 -7.91 -8.07 47.90
N VAL A 560 -7.47 -7.94 46.64
CA VAL A 560 -6.65 -8.99 45.99
C VAL A 560 -5.21 -9.04 46.52
N ALA A 561 -4.77 -8.00 47.24
CA ALA A 561 -3.46 -7.87 47.86
C ALA A 561 -2.29 -8.34 46.96
N PRO A 562 -2.02 -7.65 45.84
CA PRO A 562 -0.98 -8.03 44.89
C PRO A 562 0.41 -8.01 45.54
N ALA A 563 1.31 -8.86 45.04
CA ALA A 563 2.71 -8.80 45.43
C ALA A 563 3.32 -7.40 45.18
N ALA A 564 4.31 -7.03 45.99
CA ALA A 564 4.92 -5.71 45.92
C ALA A 564 5.58 -5.41 44.58
N ASP A 565 5.92 -6.43 43.77
CA ASP A 565 6.52 -6.34 42.44
C ASP A 565 5.51 -6.59 41.29
N ALA A 566 4.20 -6.62 41.58
CA ALA A 566 3.17 -6.89 40.60
C ALA A 566 3.11 -5.83 39.48
N HIS A 567 2.73 -6.28 38.28
CA HIS A 567 2.49 -5.43 37.12
C HIS A 567 0.99 -5.30 36.83
N TYR A 568 0.56 -4.10 36.46
CA TYR A 568 -0.83 -3.76 36.21
C TYR A 568 -1.04 -3.51 34.72
N TYR A 569 -2.04 -4.17 34.13
CA TYR A 569 -2.38 -4.04 32.71
C TYR A 569 -3.83 -3.59 32.58
N VAL A 570 -4.05 -2.47 31.89
CA VAL A 570 -5.35 -1.81 31.83
C VAL A 570 -5.78 -1.58 30.37
N CYS A 571 -6.97 -2.03 29.99
CA CYS A 571 -7.52 -1.76 28.66
C CYS A 571 -9.06 -1.69 28.71
N GLY A 572 -9.64 -0.57 28.27
CA GLY A 572 -11.08 -0.36 28.30
C GLY A 572 -11.47 1.06 27.89
N PRO A 573 -12.71 1.50 28.16
CA PRO A 573 -13.13 2.88 27.98
C PRO A 573 -12.27 3.86 28.78
N GLU A 574 -12.05 5.04 28.24
CA GLU A 574 -11.19 6.11 28.79
C GLU A 574 -11.47 6.40 30.27
N ALA A 575 -12.73 6.64 30.63
CA ALA A 575 -13.10 6.92 32.02
C ALA A 575 -12.72 5.81 33.02
N LEU A 576 -12.72 4.54 32.60
CA LEU A 576 -12.25 3.45 33.45
C LEU A 576 -10.73 3.47 33.58
N MET A 577 -10.03 3.65 32.46
CA MET A 577 -8.57 3.67 32.46
C MET A 577 -8.01 4.81 33.32
N ASP A 578 -8.61 6.00 33.23
CA ASP A 578 -8.21 7.16 34.02
C ASP A 578 -8.47 6.91 35.52
N ALA A 579 -9.63 6.35 35.88
CA ALA A 579 -9.94 5.99 37.27
C ALA A 579 -8.96 4.94 37.85
N VAL A 580 -8.56 3.94 37.05
CA VAL A 580 -7.55 2.96 37.48
C VAL A 580 -6.19 3.63 37.68
N GLN A 581 -5.79 4.51 36.76
CA GLN A 581 -4.52 5.24 36.86
C GLN A 581 -4.45 6.10 38.13
N ASP A 582 -5.53 6.83 38.45
CA ASP A 582 -5.63 7.66 39.66
C ASP A 582 -5.52 6.81 40.93
N VAL A 583 -6.21 5.66 40.95
CA VAL A 583 -6.16 4.73 42.08
C VAL A 583 -4.77 4.15 42.28
N LEU A 584 -4.12 3.68 41.21
CA LEU A 584 -2.77 3.11 41.29
C LEU A 584 -1.74 4.15 41.74
N THR A 585 -1.88 5.40 41.27
CA THR A 585 -1.06 6.52 41.70
C THR A 585 -1.27 6.82 43.19
N GLY A 586 -2.53 6.88 43.65
CA GLY A 586 -2.86 7.08 45.05
C GLY A 586 -2.43 5.94 45.98
N LEU A 587 -2.22 4.74 45.44
CA LEU A 587 -1.63 3.59 46.15
C LEU A 587 -0.10 3.56 46.11
N GLY A 588 0.55 4.50 45.42
CA GLY A 588 2.01 4.58 45.31
C GLY A 588 2.63 3.53 44.38
N VAL A 589 1.87 3.00 43.43
CA VAL A 589 2.40 2.05 42.43
C VAL A 589 3.32 2.81 41.47
N ASP A 590 4.51 2.25 41.25
CA ASP A 590 5.48 2.81 40.29
C ASP A 590 4.92 2.75 38.86
N GLY A 591 4.95 3.87 38.15
CA GLY A 591 4.41 3.99 36.80
C GLY A 591 5.04 3.04 35.77
N SER A 592 6.30 2.61 35.96
CA SER A 592 6.94 1.60 35.10
C SER A 592 6.28 0.22 35.16
N ARG A 593 5.46 -0.03 36.19
CA ARG A 593 4.69 -1.26 36.39
C ARG A 593 3.24 -1.13 35.97
N VAL A 594 2.81 0.04 35.49
CA VAL A 594 1.47 0.29 34.97
C VAL A 594 1.52 0.38 33.45
N HIS A 595 0.81 -0.53 32.80
CA HIS A 595 0.77 -0.70 31.36
C HIS A 595 -0.67 -0.45 30.91
N SER A 596 -0.86 0.38 29.89
CA SER A 596 -2.21 0.67 29.37
C SER A 596 -2.26 0.67 27.84
N GLU A 597 -3.35 0.18 27.28
CA GLU A 597 -3.66 0.27 25.85
C GLU A 597 -5.03 0.89 25.65
N ARG A 598 -5.09 1.96 24.84
CA ARG A 598 -6.33 2.66 24.49
C ARG A 598 -6.76 2.22 23.09
N TYR A 599 -8.00 1.77 22.94
CA TYR A 599 -8.58 1.54 21.62
C TYR A 599 -9.19 2.85 21.11
N ALA A 600 -8.82 3.26 19.91
CA ALA A 600 -9.50 4.35 19.24
C ALA A 600 -10.94 3.89 18.96
N ALA A 601 -11.90 4.41 19.73
CA ALA A 601 -13.29 4.31 19.36
C ALA A 601 -13.44 5.04 18.02
N GLY A 602 -14.08 4.40 17.04
CA GLY A 602 -14.48 5.12 15.84
C GLY A 602 -15.39 6.27 16.27
N VAL A 603 -15.01 7.49 15.87
CA VAL A 603 -15.78 8.73 16.00
C VAL A 603 -16.28 9.01 17.42
N ASP A 604 -15.37 9.57 18.23
CA ASP A 604 -15.62 10.65 19.19
C ASP A 604 -14.34 10.80 20.02
N ALA A 605 -13.31 11.38 19.40
CA ALA A 605 -12.15 11.84 20.15
C ALA A 605 -12.57 13.08 20.95
N GLY A 606 -13.12 12.83 22.15
CA GLY A 606 -13.39 13.88 23.12
C GLY A 606 -12.11 14.65 23.40
N GLY A 607 -12.14 15.96 23.17
CA GLY A 607 -11.03 16.87 23.44
C GLY A 607 -10.61 17.75 22.27
N GLY A 608 -11.08 17.49 21.04
CA GLY A 608 -10.85 18.40 19.90
C GLY A 608 -11.63 19.71 20.02
N SER A 609 -11.33 20.67 19.12
CA SER A 609 -12.13 21.88 18.98
C SER A 609 -13.62 21.57 18.73
N ALA A 610 -14.52 22.36 19.33
CA ALA A 610 -15.96 22.31 19.06
C ALA A 610 -16.34 22.84 17.66
N GLU A 611 -15.42 23.57 17.03
CA GLU A 611 -15.54 24.08 15.67
C GLU A 611 -14.66 23.27 14.70
N THR A 612 -15.06 23.23 13.43
CA THR A 612 -14.27 22.67 12.35
C THR A 612 -12.95 23.41 12.19
N GLN A 613 -11.84 22.68 12.16
CA GLN A 613 -10.50 23.25 12.03
C GLN A 613 -9.91 22.98 10.66
N GLU A 614 -9.09 23.90 10.14
CA GLU A 614 -8.33 23.68 8.92
C GLU A 614 -7.13 22.75 9.19
N LEU A 615 -6.86 21.84 8.27
CA LEU A 615 -5.68 21.00 8.22
C LEU A 615 -4.93 21.26 6.93
N THR A 616 -3.71 21.78 7.03
CA THR A 616 -2.75 21.88 5.93
C THR A 616 -1.74 20.74 6.04
N VAL A 617 -1.53 19.99 4.96
CA VAL A 617 -0.51 18.93 4.90
C VAL A 617 0.56 19.36 3.92
N GLU A 618 1.82 19.28 4.34
CA GLU A 618 2.99 19.60 3.53
C GLU A 618 3.99 18.45 3.55
N GLN A 619 4.91 18.44 2.59
CA GLN A 619 6.07 17.56 2.59
C GLN A 619 7.32 18.39 2.30
N ASN A 620 8.26 18.41 3.25
CA ASN A 620 9.50 19.18 3.17
C ASN A 620 9.25 20.67 2.83
N GLY A 621 8.26 21.27 3.49
CA GLY A 621 7.86 22.67 3.27
C GLY A 621 7.03 22.95 2.00
N ARG A 622 6.73 21.94 1.17
CA ARG A 622 5.82 22.07 0.02
C ARG A 622 4.40 21.68 0.41
N SER A 623 3.44 22.60 0.28
CA SER A 623 2.03 22.29 0.52
C SER A 623 1.49 21.23 -0.44
N LEU A 624 0.90 20.17 0.12
CA LEU A 624 0.27 19.05 -0.58
C LEU A 624 -1.25 19.21 -0.65
N GLY A 625 -1.82 20.04 0.21
CA GLY A 625 -3.24 20.39 0.19
C GLY A 625 -3.77 20.81 1.55
N THR A 626 -4.96 21.39 1.54
CA THR A 626 -5.71 21.75 2.74
C THR A 626 -7.05 21.04 2.76
N THR A 627 -7.53 20.74 3.96
CA THR A 627 -8.86 20.22 4.19
C THR A 627 -9.39 20.72 5.53
N THR A 628 -10.60 20.30 5.89
CA THR A 628 -11.20 20.60 7.17
C THR A 628 -11.37 19.33 7.99
N VAL A 629 -11.18 19.47 9.30
CA VAL A 629 -11.37 18.41 10.29
C VAL A 629 -12.59 18.78 11.11
N ALA A 630 -13.66 18.02 10.95
CA ALA A 630 -14.87 18.19 11.74
C ALA A 630 -14.58 17.89 13.24
N PRO A 631 -15.33 18.49 14.18
CA PRO A 631 -15.21 18.17 15.60
C PRO A 631 -15.22 16.66 15.84
N GLY A 632 -14.33 16.20 16.72
CA GLY A 632 -14.20 14.78 17.09
C GLY A 632 -13.51 13.87 16.05
N HIS A 633 -13.09 14.39 14.87
CA HIS A 633 -12.38 13.62 13.85
C HIS A 633 -10.86 13.74 13.99
N THR A 634 -10.14 12.66 13.67
CA THR A 634 -8.67 12.66 13.69
C THR A 634 -8.09 13.35 12.45
N LEU A 635 -6.86 13.84 12.58
CA LEU A 635 -6.11 14.44 11.46
C LEU A 635 -5.94 13.44 10.31
N LEU A 636 -5.73 12.16 10.62
CA LEU A 636 -5.63 11.11 9.61
C LEU A 636 -6.95 10.90 8.89
N ASP A 637 -8.07 10.78 9.60
CA ASP A 637 -9.36 10.49 8.96
C ASP A 637 -9.77 11.62 8.02
N ALA A 638 -9.64 12.88 8.45
CA ALA A 638 -9.90 14.03 7.60
C ALA A 638 -8.93 14.12 6.42
N GLY A 639 -7.63 13.89 6.66
CA GLY A 639 -6.63 13.85 5.60
C GLY A 639 -6.93 12.77 4.55
N LEU A 640 -7.24 11.54 4.96
CA LEU A 640 -7.59 10.46 4.05
C LEU A 640 -8.91 10.70 3.31
N ALA A 641 -9.93 11.24 3.99
CA ALA A 641 -11.21 11.59 3.37
C ALA A 641 -11.05 12.68 2.30
N ALA A 642 -10.11 13.60 2.49
CA ALA A 642 -9.74 14.62 1.53
C ALA A 642 -8.73 14.14 0.47
N GLY A 643 -8.28 12.90 0.55
CA GLY A 643 -7.28 12.34 -0.36
C GLY A 643 -5.86 12.88 -0.15
N LEU A 644 -5.54 13.44 1.01
CA LEU A 644 -4.17 13.84 1.35
C LEU A 644 -3.32 12.58 1.61
N PRO A 645 -2.03 12.56 1.21
CA PRO A 645 -1.16 11.37 1.28
C PRO A 645 -0.62 11.12 2.71
N MET A 646 -1.54 10.93 3.65
CA MET A 646 -1.23 10.71 5.05
C MET A 646 -0.58 9.33 5.25
N PRO A 647 0.56 9.21 5.96
CA PRO A 647 1.14 7.91 6.27
C PRO A 647 0.30 7.20 7.35
N TYR A 648 0.02 5.90 7.20
CA TYR A 648 -0.72 5.14 8.23
C TYR A 648 -0.63 3.61 8.09
N SER A 649 -0.90 2.92 9.20
CA SER A 649 -1.12 1.47 9.21
C SER A 649 -2.22 1.05 10.19
N CYS A 650 -1.96 1.11 11.50
CA CYS A 650 -2.87 0.54 12.52
C CYS A 650 -4.14 1.35 12.78
N MET A 651 -4.12 2.66 12.49
CA MET A 651 -5.16 3.64 12.85
C MET A 651 -5.49 3.67 14.36
N ALA A 652 -4.53 3.27 15.21
CA ALA A 652 -4.69 3.13 16.66
C ALA A 652 -3.52 3.74 17.45
N GLY A 653 -2.62 4.49 16.80
CA GLY A 653 -1.45 5.11 17.43
C GLY A 653 -0.31 4.16 17.81
N GLY A 654 -0.55 2.86 17.96
CA GLY A 654 0.45 1.91 18.47
C GLY A 654 1.58 1.51 17.51
N CYS A 655 1.44 1.73 16.19
CA CYS A 655 2.46 1.32 15.20
C CYS A 655 3.46 2.41 14.80
N GLY A 656 3.19 3.68 15.13
CA GLY A 656 4.06 4.81 14.76
C GLY A 656 4.08 5.21 13.27
N GLU A 657 3.47 4.44 12.36
CA GLU A 657 3.47 4.76 10.91
C GLU A 657 2.81 6.12 10.61
N CYS A 658 1.81 6.51 11.40
CA CYS A 658 1.10 7.78 11.25
C CYS A 658 1.82 8.98 11.89
N ARG A 659 3.09 8.81 12.30
CA ARG A 659 3.91 9.85 12.91
C ARG A 659 4.32 10.88 11.86
N VAL A 660 4.00 12.13 12.14
CA VAL A 660 4.24 13.31 11.29
C VAL A 660 4.69 14.49 12.16
N ARG A 661 5.36 15.48 11.58
CA ARG A 661 5.82 16.66 12.34
C ARG A 661 4.74 17.73 12.38
N LEU A 662 4.46 18.30 13.55
CA LEU A 662 3.58 19.46 13.69
C LEU A 662 4.38 20.73 13.40
N ILE A 663 4.02 21.46 12.34
CA ILE A 663 4.68 22.71 11.96
C ILE A 663 3.96 23.92 12.57
N GLY A 664 2.64 23.83 12.71
CA GLY A 664 1.83 24.92 13.23
C GLY A 664 0.48 24.45 13.76
N GLY A 665 -0.06 25.22 14.70
CA GLY A 665 -1.30 24.89 15.38
C GLY A 665 -1.11 24.03 16.62
N THR A 666 -2.23 23.59 17.18
CA THR A 666 -2.30 22.78 18.39
C THR A 666 -3.21 21.59 18.19
N VAL A 667 -2.88 20.49 18.84
CA VAL A 667 -3.59 19.21 18.75
C VAL A 667 -3.81 18.64 20.14
N THR A 668 -4.74 17.71 20.26
CA THR A 668 -5.07 17.05 21.54
C THR A 668 -3.92 16.26 22.13
N ARG A 669 -3.00 15.75 21.30
CA ARG A 669 -1.86 14.97 21.73
C ARG A 669 -0.64 15.19 20.84
N THR A 670 0.49 15.44 21.50
CA THR A 670 1.83 15.54 20.92
C THR A 670 2.74 14.53 21.61
N GLU A 671 3.64 13.91 20.85
CA GLU A 671 4.66 13.02 21.39
C GLU A 671 5.82 13.84 21.99
N SER A 672 6.68 13.21 22.79
CA SER A 672 7.76 13.90 23.53
C SER A 672 8.80 14.59 22.62
N ASP A 673 8.93 14.13 21.38
CA ASP A 673 9.81 14.69 20.35
C ASP A 673 9.13 15.82 19.53
N GLY A 674 7.92 16.24 19.91
CA GLY A 674 7.14 17.26 19.20
C GLY A 674 6.42 16.73 17.95
N SER A 675 6.53 15.44 17.63
CA SER A 675 5.78 14.81 16.55
C SER A 675 4.34 14.50 16.96
N VAL A 676 3.50 14.17 15.98
CA VAL A 676 2.07 13.89 16.16
C VAL A 676 1.75 12.56 15.51
N LEU A 677 0.96 11.72 16.19
CA LEU A 677 0.37 10.53 15.61
C LEU A 677 -0.98 10.91 14.98
N ALA A 678 -0.99 11.22 13.68
CA ALA A 678 -2.16 11.75 12.98
C ALA A 678 -3.43 10.90 13.15
N CYS A 679 -3.25 9.59 13.37
CA CYS A 679 -4.33 8.62 13.52
C CYS A 679 -5.07 8.63 14.86
N VAL A 680 -4.57 9.37 15.86
CA VAL A 680 -5.20 9.47 17.18
C VAL A 680 -5.26 10.90 17.71
N SER A 681 -4.63 11.86 17.02
CA SER A 681 -4.67 13.27 17.40
C SER A 681 -5.76 14.03 16.64
N CYS A 682 -6.42 14.96 17.33
CA CYS A 682 -7.43 15.87 16.79
C CYS A 682 -6.94 17.32 16.89
N PRO A 683 -7.37 18.22 16.00
CA PRO A 683 -6.98 19.62 16.06
C PRO A 683 -7.72 20.39 17.16
N LEU A 684 -7.00 21.27 17.84
CA LEU A 684 -7.51 22.30 18.75
C LEU A 684 -7.56 23.68 18.07
N SER A 685 -6.76 23.88 17.02
CA SER A 685 -6.73 25.07 16.17
C SER A 685 -6.53 24.65 14.71
N ALA A 686 -6.41 25.60 13.77
CA ALA A 686 -5.88 25.29 12.44
C ALA A 686 -4.50 24.64 12.58
N VAL A 687 -4.30 23.50 11.93
CA VAL A 687 -3.12 22.64 12.08
C VAL A 687 -2.38 22.55 10.75
N LYS A 688 -1.04 22.58 10.83
CA LYS A 688 -0.14 22.39 9.71
C LYS A 688 0.82 21.24 10.01
N LEU A 689 0.81 20.20 9.17
CA LEU A 689 1.63 18.99 9.33
C LEU A 689 2.70 18.89 8.22
N ASP A 690 3.90 18.44 8.58
CA ASP A 690 4.91 17.96 7.63
C ASP A 690 4.93 16.44 7.66
N ILE A 691 4.70 15.81 6.50
CA ILE A 691 4.85 14.36 6.32
C ILE A 691 6.25 13.98 5.79
N GLY A 692 7.08 14.97 5.45
CA GLY A 692 8.50 14.79 5.20
C GLY A 692 9.20 14.45 6.52
N ARG A 693 9.77 13.25 6.60
CA ARG A 693 10.56 12.82 7.76
C ARG A 693 11.87 13.59 7.84
#